data_AF-A0AB34J1I4-F1
#
_entry.id   AF-A0AB34J1I4-F1
#
_cell.length_a   1.000
_cell.length_b   1.000
_cell.length_c   1.000
_cell.angle_alpha   90.00
_cell.angle_beta   90.00
_cell.angle_gamma   90.00
#
_symmetry.space_group_name_H-M   'P 1'
#
loop_
_entity.id
_entity.type
_entity.pdbx_description
1 polymer ?
#
loop_
_entity_poly.entity_id
_entity_poly.type
_entity_poly.pdbx_seq_one_letter_code
_entity_poly.pdbx_strand_id
1 'polypeptide(L)'
;MAEVSLCGPRLRGARKYLGGSPNLDGSALVGIPSHAAGVLRVALPSGAVALQEEKLPVPPPRHRRGRFKWLRGVLTPDGSIFGIPACADAVLRIHPDGRCSMLGRELIRALPPGEWMWHGAAVGGDGNIYAIPANAERVLKIEPRTGLVSCIGPRLHPGLTSKWYGGIKALDGSIWGIPYNAPSALKITPATGEVEEVGQLGVGGWKWHGGLRSGQFLIGIPSHSDYVLRIDPATHEVALFHTGIVGGRYKWAGGVEDRQGNVWAVPGDSAYALKIVPSTGHVTVIGGLPHEKNKWQNGVCGRDGNVYCIPCDAAQVLCIHTRSGELSLHGELGPRVHKFQGAYAAADGLIWALPENCAHVMRIAPPEEDDCTAARLPSWRAGPELCAAARLAQRRWRARRGRRGGGGEGGGRVEWHVRRVEAGRAAGVEAESLEEMLAARVEAGRAAGVEAKRREERAGEEGSGVGGGVPLEAEESFARWRAWRVRRGVEARVPRGEAGAAARRGGGGVALRQLCDVVFHASEDFRWEELRDRVEPLVRGEAATRRCEALATSPVEQIAGWEAHFRKHATAFERSGSGFFKPRRFLLSEFPMLRAECGMEGPLRVLEVGAGNGSSALPLLLGNPHVRVHASDPSAAAIEQTRRGAEECGVGARLTTEVQRTAATPCSVGCVPFDLAMIVFTLSAVPGDGDVALLRETAQAVRAGGAILLRDYGVFDHRHLVDARRSQPLSGATPYEYIRPGGMHRRYYSLERISELATVVGLVVEELRYLCVRLPNVKKQLTRDRCYVHAVLRKQ
;
A
#
# COMPACT_ATOMS: atom_id res chain seq x y z
N MET A 1 24.70 -18.70 -8.68
CA MET A 1 24.10 -18.17 -7.43
C MET A 1 25.01 -17.10 -6.86
N ALA A 2 24.47 -16.12 -6.13
CA ALA A 2 25.27 -15.09 -5.48
C ALA A 2 25.91 -15.64 -4.20
N GLU A 3 27.15 -15.23 -3.93
CA GLU A 3 27.85 -15.60 -2.69
C GLU A 3 27.45 -14.62 -1.58
N VAL A 4 26.98 -15.14 -0.44
CA VAL A 4 26.61 -14.32 0.73
C VAL A 4 27.56 -14.66 1.88
N SER A 5 28.17 -13.63 2.46
CA SER A 5 29.17 -13.77 3.53
C SER A 5 29.00 -12.70 4.60
N LEU A 6 29.43 -13.02 5.82
CA LEU A 6 29.51 -12.09 6.94
C LEU A 6 30.96 -11.66 7.14
N CYS A 7 31.20 -10.36 7.24
CA CYS A 7 32.52 -9.75 7.25
C CYS A 7 32.75 -8.87 8.47
N GLY A 8 34.03 -8.71 8.84
CA GLY A 8 34.48 -7.83 9.92
C GLY A 8 34.34 -8.42 11.33
N PRO A 9 34.81 -7.69 12.36
CA PRO A 9 34.78 -8.15 13.73
C PRO A 9 33.36 -8.19 14.28
N ARG A 10 33.17 -8.90 15.39
CA ARG A 10 31.88 -9.00 16.08
C ARG A 10 31.48 -7.65 16.69
N LEU A 11 30.41 -7.06 16.17
CA LEU A 11 29.79 -5.83 16.65
C LEU A 11 28.78 -6.14 17.78
N ARG A 12 28.96 -5.50 18.94
CA ARG A 12 28.13 -5.72 20.13
C ARG A 12 26.89 -4.83 20.15
N GLY A 13 25.83 -5.31 20.80
CA GLY A 13 24.58 -4.57 20.98
C GLY A 13 23.54 -4.82 19.88
N ALA A 14 22.33 -4.29 20.14
CA ALA A 14 21.16 -4.37 19.27
C ALA A 14 20.84 -3.00 18.65
N ARG A 15 20.17 -2.99 17.49
CA ARG A 15 19.69 -1.81 16.77
C ARG A 15 20.81 -0.81 16.44
N LYS A 16 21.96 -1.36 16.04
CA LYS A 16 23.22 -0.62 15.94
C LYS A 16 23.16 0.47 14.87
N TYR A 17 22.81 0.09 13.64
CA TYR A 17 22.77 0.98 12.48
C TYR A 17 21.45 0.77 11.73
N LEU A 18 20.71 1.85 11.47
CA LEU A 18 19.45 1.85 10.70
C LEU A 18 19.62 2.56 9.33
N GLY A 19 20.85 2.59 8.85
CA GLY A 19 21.23 3.21 7.58
C GLY A 19 22.66 3.72 7.60
N GLY A 20 23.10 4.16 6.44
CA GLY A 20 24.42 4.71 6.20
C GLY A 20 24.43 5.56 4.93
N SER A 21 25.63 5.91 4.50
CA SER A 21 25.87 6.47 3.17
C SER A 21 27.27 6.06 2.72
N PRO A 22 27.49 5.74 1.44
CA PRO A 22 28.85 5.74 0.91
C PRO A 22 29.46 7.14 1.06
N ASN A 23 30.76 7.20 1.26
CA ASN A 23 31.51 8.45 1.18
C ASN A 23 31.59 8.95 -0.27
N LEU A 24 32.10 10.17 -0.45
CA LEU A 24 32.05 10.87 -1.74
C LEU A 24 32.73 10.12 -2.90
N ASP A 25 33.83 9.41 -2.63
CA ASP A 25 34.56 8.63 -3.63
C ASP A 25 34.10 7.17 -3.73
N GLY A 26 33.14 6.74 -2.90
CA GLY A 26 32.62 5.37 -2.87
C GLY A 26 33.59 4.33 -2.29
N SER A 27 34.73 4.74 -1.72
CA SER A 27 35.73 3.84 -1.12
C SER A 27 35.34 3.32 0.26
N ALA A 28 34.30 3.88 0.90
CA ALA A 28 33.84 3.41 2.19
C ALA A 28 32.34 3.61 2.39
N LEU A 29 31.71 2.66 3.08
CA LEU A 29 30.36 2.80 3.61
C LEU A 29 30.42 3.26 5.07
N VAL A 30 29.74 4.36 5.38
CA VAL A 30 29.69 4.95 6.71
C VAL A 30 28.32 4.71 7.35
N GLY A 31 28.30 3.99 8.47
CA GLY A 31 27.09 3.63 9.20
C GLY A 31 26.67 4.68 10.22
N ILE A 32 25.41 5.10 10.17
CA ILE A 32 24.84 6.09 11.08
C ILE A 32 24.39 5.41 12.37
N PRO A 33 24.97 5.78 13.54
CA PRO A 33 24.71 5.08 14.79
C PRO A 33 23.29 5.35 15.28
N SER A 34 22.46 4.32 15.31
CA SER A 34 21.14 4.42 15.92
C SER A 34 21.23 4.15 17.42
N HIS A 35 21.62 2.94 17.84
CA HIS A 35 21.98 2.62 19.23
C HIS A 35 23.49 2.49 19.44
N ALA A 36 24.26 2.32 18.37
CA ALA A 36 25.70 2.08 18.48
C ALA A 36 26.41 3.25 19.18
N ALA A 37 27.47 2.93 19.92
CA ALA A 37 28.29 3.93 20.62
C ALA A 37 29.07 4.83 19.65
N GLY A 38 29.39 4.32 18.46
CA GLY A 38 30.25 4.97 17.47
C GLY A 38 29.79 4.78 16.04
N VAL A 39 30.41 5.55 15.14
CA VAL A 39 30.20 5.47 13.68
C VAL A 39 30.92 4.23 13.14
N LEU A 40 30.26 3.45 12.30
CA LEU A 40 30.89 2.33 11.60
C LEU A 40 31.49 2.82 10.28
N ARG A 41 32.69 2.37 9.94
CA ARG A 41 33.26 2.55 8.61
C ARG A 41 33.64 1.19 8.02
N VAL A 42 33.12 0.90 6.84
CA VAL A 42 33.45 -0.31 6.08
C VAL A 42 34.23 0.14 4.85
N ALA A 43 35.52 -0.21 4.77
CA ALA A 43 36.35 0.12 3.62
C ALA A 43 36.04 -0.85 2.46
N LEU A 44 35.60 -0.28 1.34
CA LEU A 44 35.29 -0.96 0.10
C LEU A 44 36.55 -0.89 -0.79
N PRO A 45 37.04 -1.99 -1.40
CA PRO A 45 36.47 -3.35 -1.54
C PRO A 45 36.88 -4.35 -0.44
N SER A 46 37.87 -4.01 0.39
CA SER A 46 38.50 -4.93 1.35
C SER A 46 37.56 -5.57 2.37
N GLY A 47 36.40 -4.93 2.63
CA GLY A 47 35.51 -5.32 3.72
C GLY A 47 36.09 -5.05 5.11
N ALA A 48 37.20 -4.32 5.22
CA ALA A 48 37.78 -3.96 6.51
C ALA A 48 36.81 -3.05 7.28
N VAL A 49 36.45 -3.47 8.48
CA VAL A 49 35.48 -2.78 9.33
C VAL A 49 36.22 -2.11 10.48
N ALA A 50 36.06 -0.79 10.58
CA ALA A 50 36.56 0.02 11.67
C ALA A 50 35.39 0.66 12.43
N LEU A 51 35.45 0.61 13.76
CA LEU A 51 34.49 1.28 14.63
C LEU A 51 35.17 2.51 15.24
N GLN A 52 34.67 3.70 14.93
CA GLN A 52 35.13 4.93 15.56
C GLN A 52 34.32 5.15 16.84
N GLU A 53 34.86 4.66 17.95
CA GLU A 53 34.25 4.76 19.29
C GLU A 53 34.56 6.07 20.02
N GLU A 54 35.19 7.05 19.37
CA GLU A 54 35.34 8.40 19.95
C GLU A 54 34.02 8.77 20.62
N LYS A 55 34.08 9.18 21.90
CA LYS A 55 32.91 9.56 22.70
C LYS A 55 32.11 10.56 21.88
N LEU A 56 31.17 10.05 21.08
CA LEU A 56 30.30 10.88 20.31
C LEU A 56 29.67 11.81 21.35
N PRO A 57 29.62 13.13 21.14
CA PRO A 57 29.09 14.08 22.11
C PRO A 57 27.56 13.95 22.17
N VAL A 58 27.10 12.78 22.62
CA VAL A 58 25.72 12.30 22.58
C VAL A 58 25.15 12.43 23.99
N PRO A 59 24.26 13.40 24.24
CA PRO A 59 23.41 13.31 25.40
C PRO A 59 22.36 12.20 25.19
N PRO A 60 21.84 11.62 26.28
CA PRO A 60 20.83 10.56 26.18
C PRO A 60 19.63 11.02 25.32
N PRO A 61 18.97 10.08 24.62
CA PRO A 61 17.74 10.37 23.87
C PRO A 61 16.71 11.07 24.75
N ARG A 62 15.83 11.87 24.13
CA ARG A 62 14.84 12.73 24.82
C ARG A 62 13.93 11.98 25.81
N HIS A 63 13.79 10.66 25.66
CA HIS A 63 13.10 9.78 26.61
C HIS A 63 13.98 8.60 27.05
N ARG A 64 13.98 8.29 28.36
CA ARG A 64 14.71 7.13 28.92
C ARG A 64 14.20 5.76 28.43
N ARG A 65 13.05 5.72 27.75
CA ARG A 65 12.45 4.52 27.14
C ARG A 65 12.37 4.67 25.62
N GLY A 66 13.52 4.65 24.93
CA GLY A 66 13.58 4.69 23.47
C GLY A 66 14.99 4.99 22.98
N ARG A 67 15.71 3.97 22.49
CA ARG A 67 17.18 3.96 22.36
C ARG A 67 17.69 4.35 20.95
N PHE A 68 16.85 4.79 20.01
CA PHE A 68 17.27 5.18 18.66
C PHE A 68 17.70 6.65 18.59
N LYS A 69 18.85 6.97 17.97
CA LYS A 69 19.36 8.35 17.88
C LYS A 69 19.10 8.98 16.52
N TRP A 70 19.83 8.53 15.51
CA TRP A 70 19.77 9.01 14.15
C TRP A 70 19.31 7.92 13.18
N LEU A 71 18.76 8.34 12.05
CA LEU A 71 18.37 7.49 10.93
C LEU A 71 18.96 8.03 9.64
N ARG A 72 19.35 7.10 8.75
CA ARG A 72 19.80 7.34 7.36
C ARG A 72 21.01 8.28 7.25
N GLY A 73 21.90 8.02 6.29
CA GLY A 73 23.02 8.90 5.99
C GLY A 73 22.74 9.75 4.76
N VAL A 74 22.91 11.07 4.87
CA VAL A 74 22.81 12.00 3.75
C VAL A 74 24.19 12.54 3.42
N LEU A 75 24.75 12.10 2.30
CA LEU A 75 26.01 12.61 1.76
C LEU A 75 25.79 13.99 1.14
N THR A 76 26.64 14.95 1.49
CA THR A 76 26.66 16.30 0.90
C THR A 76 27.84 16.47 -0.06
N PRO A 77 27.79 17.47 -0.98
CA PRO A 77 28.86 17.69 -1.96
C PRO A 77 30.24 18.01 -1.38
N ASP A 78 30.31 18.47 -0.12
CA ASP A 78 31.57 18.68 0.61
C ASP A 78 32.17 17.38 1.18
N GLY A 79 31.51 16.23 0.95
CA GLY A 79 31.91 14.91 1.43
C GLY A 79 31.49 14.61 2.87
N SER A 80 30.82 15.54 3.56
CA SER A 80 30.26 15.27 4.89
C SER A 80 29.05 14.33 4.77
N ILE A 81 28.79 13.54 5.81
CA ILE A 81 27.61 12.69 5.92
C ILE A 81 26.80 13.11 7.14
N PHE A 82 25.51 13.35 6.94
CA PHE A 82 24.60 13.79 7.99
C PHE A 82 23.67 12.67 8.44
N GLY A 83 23.60 12.44 9.75
CA GLY A 83 22.62 11.56 10.39
C GLY A 83 21.40 12.37 10.82
N ILE A 84 20.22 11.97 10.34
CA ILE A 84 18.97 12.72 10.57
C ILE A 84 18.43 12.40 11.98
N PRO A 85 18.10 13.41 12.81
CA PRO A 85 17.65 13.19 14.18
C PRO A 85 16.26 12.56 14.22
N ALA A 86 16.17 11.28 14.59
CA ALA A 86 14.88 10.63 14.78
C ALA A 86 14.40 10.79 16.22
N CYS A 87 15.24 10.43 17.20
CA CYS A 87 14.97 10.71 18.63
C CYS A 87 16.16 11.42 19.30
N ALA A 88 17.24 11.69 18.55
CA ALA A 88 18.34 12.53 18.99
C ALA A 88 17.92 14.00 19.13
N ASP A 89 18.62 14.72 20.00
CA ASP A 89 18.40 16.14 20.26
C ASP A 89 19.29 17.07 19.39
N ALA A 90 19.99 16.52 18.40
CA ALA A 90 20.89 17.23 17.50
C ALA A 90 21.04 16.47 16.18
N VAL A 91 21.40 17.16 15.10
CA VAL A 91 21.82 16.53 13.84
C VAL A 91 23.28 16.06 13.98
N LEU A 92 23.59 14.83 13.58
CA LEU A 92 24.97 14.33 13.51
C LEU A 92 25.57 14.74 12.16
N ARG A 93 26.76 15.36 12.17
CA ARG A 93 27.61 15.54 10.99
C ARG A 93 28.90 14.75 11.17
N ILE A 94 29.19 13.89 10.22
CA ILE A 94 30.45 13.14 10.07
C ILE A 94 31.23 13.83 8.96
N HIS A 95 32.40 14.37 9.28
CA HIS A 95 33.29 15.02 8.33
C HIS A 95 34.02 13.97 7.47
N PRO A 96 34.55 14.34 6.29
CA PRO A 96 35.30 13.41 5.43
C PRO A 96 36.49 12.73 6.13
N ASP A 97 37.10 13.41 7.10
CA ASP A 97 38.20 12.90 7.94
C ASP A 97 37.74 11.95 9.07
N GLY A 98 36.43 11.71 9.19
CA GLY A 98 35.82 10.88 10.24
C GLY A 98 35.41 11.65 11.50
N ARG A 99 35.85 12.89 11.69
CA ARG A 99 35.49 13.67 12.88
C ARG A 99 33.97 13.86 12.95
N CYS A 100 33.40 13.85 14.15
CA CYS A 100 31.97 14.03 14.35
C CYS A 100 31.64 15.39 15.00
N SER A 101 30.52 15.99 14.62
CA SER A 101 30.00 17.24 15.20
C SER A 101 28.48 17.21 15.31
N MET A 102 27.92 18.01 16.23
CA MET A 102 26.49 18.07 16.51
C MET A 102 25.95 19.45 16.15
N LEU A 103 24.86 19.50 15.40
CA LEU A 103 24.26 20.75 14.92
C LEU A 103 22.82 20.90 15.41
N GLY A 104 22.37 22.14 15.58
CA GLY A 104 20.96 22.45 15.87
C GLY A 104 20.45 22.03 17.24
N ARG A 105 21.35 21.78 18.20
CA ARG A 105 20.98 21.26 19.54
C ARG A 105 19.99 22.14 20.28
N GLU A 106 20.24 23.45 20.32
CA GLU A 106 19.38 24.42 21.01
C GLU A 106 17.98 24.45 20.40
N LEU A 107 17.90 24.57 19.06
CA LEU A 107 16.64 24.53 18.33
C LEU A 107 15.88 23.23 18.61
N ILE A 108 16.53 22.08 18.40
CA ILE A 108 15.85 20.79 18.51
C ILE A 108 15.38 20.56 19.94
N ARG A 109 16.15 20.96 20.97
CA ARG A 109 15.74 20.88 22.37
C ARG A 109 14.53 21.76 22.71
N ALA A 110 14.40 22.91 22.07
CA ALA A 110 13.28 23.84 22.26
C ALA A 110 11.97 23.35 21.61
N LEU A 111 12.03 22.43 20.64
CA LEU A 111 10.83 21.83 20.04
C LEU A 111 10.13 20.89 21.03
N PRO A 112 8.81 20.64 20.88
CA PRO A 112 8.09 19.65 21.67
C PRO A 112 8.83 18.30 21.73
N PRO A 113 8.91 17.65 22.90
CA PRO A 113 9.55 16.35 23.02
C PRO A 113 8.78 15.30 22.22
N GLY A 114 9.51 14.39 21.58
CA GLY A 114 8.93 13.33 20.76
C GLY A 114 10.00 12.39 20.21
N GLU A 115 9.54 11.23 19.76
CA GLU A 115 10.34 10.23 19.06
C GLU A 115 10.01 10.26 17.56
N TRP A 116 10.88 9.71 16.72
CA TRP A 116 10.67 9.62 15.26
C TRP A 116 10.31 10.97 14.62
N MET A 117 11.04 12.02 15.01
CA MET A 117 10.77 13.40 14.59
C MET A 117 10.88 13.55 13.07
N TRP A 118 12.02 13.15 12.49
CA TRP A 118 12.24 13.13 11.03
C TRP A 118 12.73 11.74 10.58
N HIS A 119 12.20 11.23 9.47
CA HIS A 119 12.42 9.83 9.04
C HIS A 119 13.36 9.68 7.81
N GLY A 120 13.66 10.78 7.13
CA GLY A 120 14.55 10.78 5.98
C GLY A 120 14.80 12.20 5.52
N ALA A 121 15.73 12.38 4.60
CA ALA A 121 16.08 13.69 4.07
C ALA A 121 16.77 13.56 2.71
N ALA A 122 16.78 14.65 1.96
CA ALA A 122 17.53 14.75 0.72
C ALA A 122 18.25 16.10 0.60
N VAL A 123 19.28 16.16 -0.24
CA VAL A 123 20.02 17.39 -0.56
C VAL A 123 19.33 18.13 -1.71
N GLY A 124 18.93 19.36 -1.45
CA GLY A 124 18.36 20.28 -2.44
C GLY A 124 19.37 20.74 -3.48
N GLY A 125 18.89 21.36 -4.56
CA GLY A 125 19.76 21.97 -5.58
C GLY A 125 20.61 23.13 -5.05
N ASP A 126 20.20 23.73 -3.93
CA ASP A 126 20.91 24.79 -3.22
C ASP A 126 22.02 24.28 -2.28
N GLY A 127 22.18 22.96 -2.17
CA GLY A 127 23.16 22.29 -1.32
C GLY A 127 22.73 22.13 0.14
N ASN A 128 21.50 22.53 0.51
CA ASN A 128 20.96 22.35 1.85
C ASN A 128 20.26 20.99 1.98
N ILE A 129 20.11 20.50 3.20
CA ILE A 129 19.44 19.23 3.49
C ILE A 129 18.06 19.53 4.06
N TYR A 130 17.05 18.80 3.58
CA TYR A 130 15.67 18.96 4.00
C TYR A 130 15.15 17.63 4.56
N ALA A 131 14.90 17.59 5.87
CA ALA A 131 14.41 16.40 6.56
C ALA A 131 12.89 16.38 6.64
N ILE A 132 12.33 15.22 6.30
CA ILE A 132 10.89 14.99 6.18
C ILE A 132 10.28 14.73 7.56
N PRO A 133 9.28 15.53 7.99
CA PRO A 133 8.71 15.47 9.33
C PRO A 133 7.79 14.25 9.49
N ALA A 134 8.21 13.24 10.25
CA ALA A 134 7.35 12.10 10.59
C ALA A 134 6.45 12.45 11.79
N ASN A 135 7.05 12.66 12.97
CA ASN A 135 6.35 13.15 14.16
C ASN A 135 6.57 14.64 14.41
N ALA A 136 7.63 15.23 13.83
CA ALA A 136 7.82 16.68 13.87
C ALA A 136 6.67 17.42 13.15
N GLU A 137 6.41 18.66 13.54
CA GLU A 137 5.38 19.48 12.90
C GLU A 137 5.92 20.29 11.71
N ARG A 138 7.24 20.35 11.51
CA ARG A 138 7.86 21.18 10.46
C ARG A 138 9.05 20.48 9.83
N VAL A 139 9.33 20.84 8.57
CA VAL A 139 10.53 20.40 7.85
C VAL A 139 11.77 20.95 8.54
N LEU A 140 12.78 20.11 8.76
CA LEU A 140 14.09 20.55 9.26
C LEU A 140 14.99 20.89 8.08
N LYS A 141 15.46 22.13 8.00
CA LYS A 141 16.47 22.58 7.05
C LYS A 141 17.83 22.60 7.74
N ILE A 142 18.83 22.00 7.11
CA ILE A 142 20.23 21.99 7.58
C ILE A 142 21.07 22.60 6.48
N GLU A 143 21.91 23.57 6.84
CA GLU A 143 22.81 24.26 5.92
C GLU A 143 24.25 23.77 6.15
N PRO A 144 24.78 22.84 5.33
CA PRO A 144 26.08 22.20 5.60
C PRO A 144 27.26 23.18 5.69
N ARG A 145 27.19 24.27 4.92
CA ARG A 145 28.22 25.31 4.84
C ARG A 145 28.39 26.10 6.14
N THR A 146 27.28 26.51 6.74
CA THR A 146 27.27 27.35 7.95
C THR A 146 27.06 26.55 9.23
N GLY A 147 26.54 25.33 9.10
CA GLY A 147 26.08 24.51 10.24
C GLY A 147 24.73 24.97 10.80
N LEU A 148 24.07 25.95 10.18
CA LEU A 148 22.77 26.45 10.62
C LEU A 148 21.71 25.35 10.46
N VAL A 149 20.88 25.18 11.50
CA VAL A 149 19.72 24.30 11.49
C VAL A 149 18.50 25.14 11.81
N SER A 150 17.44 25.02 11.01
CA SER A 150 16.19 25.78 11.16
C SER A 150 14.98 24.93 10.77
N CYS A 151 13.77 25.40 11.12
CA CYS A 151 12.53 24.79 10.67
C CYS A 151 11.84 25.71 9.65
N ILE A 152 11.33 25.11 8.56
CA ILE A 152 10.63 25.83 7.47
C ILE A 152 9.22 25.28 7.23
N GLY A 153 8.41 26.00 6.45
CA GLY A 153 7.04 25.61 6.10
C GLY A 153 5.99 25.85 7.19
N PRO A 154 4.72 25.53 6.96
CA PRO A 154 3.67 25.64 7.99
C PRO A 154 3.84 24.57 9.08
N ARG A 155 3.03 24.64 10.15
CA ARG A 155 2.87 23.50 11.08
C ARG A 155 1.98 22.45 10.41
N LEU A 156 2.55 21.29 10.13
CA LEU A 156 1.98 20.22 9.35
C LEU A 156 1.34 19.17 10.26
N HIS A 157 0.00 19.11 10.24
CA HIS A 157 -0.84 18.19 11.03
C HIS A 157 -0.40 18.01 12.49
N PRO A 158 -0.47 19.05 13.35
CA PRO A 158 -0.16 18.94 14.78
C PRO A 158 -0.90 17.77 15.44
N GLY A 159 -0.20 16.98 16.24
CA GLY A 159 -0.73 15.79 16.90
C GLY A 159 -0.83 14.52 16.03
N LEU A 160 -0.66 14.61 14.70
CA LEU A 160 -0.58 13.44 13.83
C LEU A 160 0.85 12.91 13.79
N THR A 161 1.00 11.61 14.05
CA THR A 161 2.29 10.90 14.07
C THR A 161 2.47 10.06 12.80
N SER A 162 3.74 9.74 12.49
CA SER A 162 4.16 8.90 11.37
C SER A 162 3.63 9.42 10.03
N LYS A 163 3.68 10.75 9.84
CA LYS A 163 3.02 11.44 8.72
C LYS A 163 3.56 11.01 7.36
N TRP A 164 4.85 11.21 7.14
CA TRP A 164 5.54 10.89 5.89
C TRP A 164 6.75 9.99 6.14
N TYR A 165 7.13 9.23 5.11
CA TYR A 165 8.24 8.28 5.17
C TYR A 165 9.21 8.51 4.01
N GLY A 166 10.49 8.70 4.34
CA GLY A 166 11.56 8.97 3.37
C GLY A 166 11.55 10.39 2.79
N GLY A 167 12.66 10.80 2.18
CA GLY A 167 12.81 12.07 1.45
C GLY A 167 13.40 11.80 0.06
N ILE A 168 12.60 11.99 -0.98
CA ILE A 168 12.93 11.60 -2.35
C ILE A 168 13.13 12.84 -3.20
N LYS A 169 14.26 12.94 -3.88
CA LYS A 169 14.53 14.05 -4.81
C LYS A 169 13.94 13.75 -6.18
N ALA A 170 13.05 14.63 -6.65
CA ALA A 170 12.48 14.62 -7.99
C ALA A 170 13.44 15.21 -9.04
N LEU A 171 13.13 15.04 -10.33
CA LEU A 171 13.96 15.56 -11.43
C LEU A 171 13.98 17.09 -11.50
N ASP A 172 12.87 17.74 -11.14
CA ASP A 172 12.75 19.20 -11.04
C ASP A 172 13.55 19.78 -9.84
N GLY A 173 14.20 18.93 -9.05
CA GLY A 173 14.98 19.32 -7.88
C GLY A 173 14.17 19.50 -6.60
N SER A 174 12.84 19.34 -6.64
CA SER A 174 11.98 19.32 -5.45
C SER A 174 12.21 18.03 -4.63
N ILE A 175 11.85 18.09 -3.35
CA ILE A 175 12.01 16.98 -2.40
C ILE A 175 10.65 16.58 -1.87
N TRP A 176 10.37 15.28 -1.87
CA TRP A 176 9.06 14.74 -1.56
C TRP A 176 9.08 13.77 -0.39
N GLY A 177 8.07 13.89 0.46
CA GLY A 177 7.74 12.91 1.51
C GLY A 177 6.53 12.08 1.10
N ILE A 178 6.69 10.75 1.06
CA ILE A 178 5.60 9.84 0.72
C ILE A 178 4.65 9.69 1.93
N PRO A 179 3.32 9.82 1.76
CA PRO A 179 2.38 9.74 2.86
C PRO A 179 2.40 8.36 3.50
N TYR A 180 2.63 8.30 4.80
CA TYR A 180 2.48 7.06 5.55
C TYR A 180 1.18 7.10 6.35
N ASN A 181 1.01 8.12 7.19
CA ASN A 181 -0.25 8.40 7.89
C ASN A 181 -0.90 9.72 7.47
N ALA A 182 -0.15 10.60 6.79
CA ALA A 182 -0.62 11.89 6.30
C ALA A 182 -1.70 11.76 5.21
N PRO A 183 -2.56 12.78 5.06
CA PRO A 183 -3.58 12.83 4.01
C PRO A 183 -3.07 13.13 2.60
N SER A 184 -1.82 13.50 2.44
CA SER A 184 -1.26 14.06 1.20
C SER A 184 0.24 13.74 1.12
N ALA A 185 0.86 13.88 -0.05
CA ALA A 185 2.31 13.88 -0.15
C ALA A 185 2.87 15.25 0.24
N LEU A 186 4.03 15.28 0.87
CA LEU A 186 4.73 16.53 1.18
C LEU A 186 5.63 16.90 0.01
N LYS A 187 5.57 18.13 -0.48
CA LYS A 187 6.50 18.70 -1.45
C LYS A 187 7.30 19.83 -0.79
N ILE A 188 8.60 19.86 -1.05
CA ILE A 188 9.51 20.92 -0.62
C ILE A 188 10.23 21.42 -1.87
N THR A 189 10.25 22.74 -2.07
CA THR A 189 10.96 23.38 -3.19
C THR A 189 12.21 24.08 -2.64
N PRO A 190 13.41 23.47 -2.73
CA PRO A 190 14.61 24.03 -2.11
C PRO A 190 14.96 25.45 -2.55
N ALA A 191 14.72 25.79 -3.82
CA ALA A 191 15.03 27.10 -4.39
C ALA A 191 14.27 28.25 -3.73
N THR A 192 13.01 28.03 -3.33
CA THR A 192 12.14 29.04 -2.70
C THR A 192 12.01 28.83 -1.19
N GLY A 193 12.29 27.61 -0.70
CA GLY A 193 12.01 27.20 0.68
C GLY A 193 10.54 26.91 0.95
N GLU A 194 9.70 26.86 -0.08
CA GLU A 194 8.27 26.55 0.03
C GLU A 194 8.05 25.09 0.42
N VAL A 195 6.99 24.88 1.20
CA VAL A 195 6.56 23.57 1.70
C VAL A 195 5.06 23.46 1.48
N GLU A 196 4.66 22.47 0.68
CA GLU A 196 3.31 22.29 0.18
C GLU A 196 2.84 20.84 0.38
N GLU A 197 1.53 20.65 0.38
CA GLU A 197 0.90 19.33 0.41
C GLU A 197 0.21 19.07 -0.93
N VAL A 198 0.50 17.91 -1.53
CA VAL A 198 0.03 17.55 -2.87
C VAL A 198 -0.79 16.28 -2.81
N GLY A 199 -1.97 16.33 -3.44
CA GLY A 199 -2.94 15.24 -3.49
C GLY A 199 -3.79 15.11 -2.22
N GLN A 200 -4.89 14.38 -2.34
CA GLN A 200 -5.77 13.98 -1.23
C GLN A 200 -5.95 12.47 -1.24
N LEU A 201 -5.22 11.81 -0.33
CA LEU A 201 -5.05 10.36 -0.20
C LEU A 201 -5.62 9.80 1.12
N GLY A 202 -6.31 10.64 1.91
CA GLY A 202 -6.96 10.27 3.17
C GLY A 202 -6.00 10.10 4.36
N VAL A 203 -6.47 10.36 5.59
CA VAL A 203 -5.67 10.16 6.82
C VAL A 203 -5.72 8.70 7.24
N GLY A 204 -4.67 8.21 7.89
CA GLY A 204 -4.67 6.85 8.45
C GLY A 204 -3.93 5.83 7.61
N GLY A 205 -3.85 4.63 8.17
CA GLY A 205 -3.67 3.40 7.40
C GLY A 205 -2.26 3.05 6.97
N TRP A 206 -1.19 3.67 7.52
CA TRP A 206 0.22 3.29 7.27
C TRP A 206 0.50 2.91 5.80
N LYS A 207 0.02 3.79 4.89
CA LYS A 207 -0.33 3.44 3.51
C LYS A 207 0.88 2.96 2.70
N TRP A 208 1.95 3.76 2.68
CA TRP A 208 3.14 3.48 1.89
C TRP A 208 4.43 3.51 2.72
N HIS A 209 5.28 2.50 2.59
CA HIS A 209 6.55 2.40 3.31
C HIS A 209 7.67 3.14 2.56
N GLY A 210 7.50 4.46 2.43
CA GLY A 210 8.36 5.30 1.62
C GLY A 210 8.18 5.04 0.13
N GLY A 211 9.21 5.36 -0.65
CA GLY A 211 9.19 5.24 -2.09
C GLY A 211 10.55 5.54 -2.71
N LEU A 212 10.56 5.56 -4.03
CA LEU A 212 11.72 5.92 -4.83
C LEU A 212 11.30 6.72 -6.07
N ARG A 213 12.26 7.42 -6.66
CA ARG A 213 12.08 8.02 -7.99
C ARG A 213 12.42 6.96 -9.03
N SER A 214 11.56 6.80 -10.04
CA SER A 214 11.84 6.01 -11.24
C SER A 214 11.45 6.82 -12.47
N GLY A 215 12.44 7.11 -13.32
CA GLY A 215 12.31 8.11 -14.38
C GLY A 215 11.84 9.47 -13.83
N GLN A 216 10.75 9.99 -14.40
CA GLN A 216 10.08 11.23 -13.99
C GLN A 216 9.16 11.06 -12.78
N PHE A 217 8.74 9.84 -12.46
CA PHE A 217 7.73 9.58 -11.45
C PHE A 217 8.33 9.28 -10.07
N LEU A 218 7.56 9.55 -9.03
CA LEU A 218 7.80 9.03 -7.68
C LEU A 218 6.84 7.88 -7.42
N ILE A 219 7.38 6.75 -6.97
CA ILE A 219 6.62 5.53 -6.72
C ILE A 219 6.63 5.25 -5.22
N GLY A 220 5.45 5.38 -4.59
CA GLY A 220 5.21 5.01 -3.20
C GLY A 220 4.89 3.53 -3.09
N ILE A 221 5.63 2.82 -2.23
CA ILE A 221 5.56 1.36 -2.10
C ILE A 221 4.46 0.99 -1.11
N PRO A 222 3.44 0.21 -1.52
CA PRO A 222 2.30 -0.11 -0.66
C PRO A 222 2.74 -0.90 0.56
N SER A 223 2.37 -0.46 1.76
CA SER A 223 2.62 -1.20 2.99
C SER A 223 1.33 -1.83 3.49
N HIS A 224 0.38 -0.98 3.87
CA HIS A 224 -0.98 -1.38 4.22
C HIS A 224 -1.98 -0.96 3.14
N SER A 225 -1.55 -0.10 2.21
CA SER A 225 -2.34 0.25 1.03
C SER A 225 -2.44 -0.95 0.09
N ASP A 226 -3.59 -1.05 -0.58
CA ASP A 226 -3.80 -1.97 -1.71
C ASP A 226 -3.36 -1.38 -3.04
N TYR A 227 -2.91 -0.13 -3.03
CA TYR A 227 -2.54 0.63 -4.20
C TYR A 227 -1.08 1.06 -4.13
N VAL A 228 -0.36 0.90 -5.23
CA VAL A 228 0.89 1.62 -5.51
C VAL A 228 0.54 3.08 -5.74
N LEU A 229 1.30 3.99 -5.12
CA LEU A 229 1.17 5.42 -5.36
C LEU A 229 2.14 5.84 -6.47
N ARG A 230 1.66 6.57 -7.47
CA ARG A 230 2.51 7.29 -8.42
C ARG A 230 2.23 8.78 -8.33
N ILE A 231 3.28 9.57 -8.25
CA ILE A 231 3.22 11.03 -8.31
C ILE A 231 4.06 11.48 -9.50
N ASP A 232 3.51 12.37 -10.32
CA ASP A 232 4.28 13.17 -11.27
C ASP A 232 4.64 14.51 -10.61
N PRO A 233 5.92 14.77 -10.28
CA PRO A 233 6.34 16.01 -9.65
C PRO A 233 6.15 17.26 -10.51
N ALA A 234 6.14 17.13 -11.84
CA ALA A 234 6.03 18.27 -12.75
C ALA A 234 4.58 18.77 -12.85
N THR A 235 3.62 17.84 -12.90
CA THR A 235 2.18 18.14 -13.06
C THR A 235 1.40 18.10 -11.75
N HIS A 236 2.01 17.57 -10.68
CA HIS A 236 1.36 17.22 -9.41
C HIS A 236 0.24 16.18 -9.55
N GLU A 237 0.20 15.44 -10.67
CA GLU A 237 -0.76 14.36 -10.86
C GLU A 237 -0.46 13.23 -9.88
N VAL A 238 -1.52 12.71 -9.25
CA VAL A 238 -1.46 11.57 -8.34
C VAL A 238 -2.32 10.44 -8.90
N ALA A 239 -1.70 9.29 -9.11
CA ALA A 239 -2.36 8.08 -9.59
C ALA A 239 -2.18 6.93 -8.59
N LEU A 240 -3.21 6.07 -8.50
CA LEU A 240 -3.22 4.90 -7.63
C LEU A 240 -3.45 3.65 -8.48
N PHE A 241 -2.51 2.71 -8.43
CA PHE A 241 -2.59 1.46 -9.18
C PHE A 241 -2.80 0.30 -8.24
N HIS A 242 -3.91 -0.43 -8.41
CA HIS A 242 -4.22 -1.55 -7.54
C HIS A 242 -3.15 -2.65 -7.68
N THR A 243 -2.66 -3.15 -6.55
CA THR A 243 -1.58 -4.14 -6.50
C THR A 243 -1.98 -5.54 -6.94
N GLY A 244 -3.29 -5.78 -7.09
CA GLY A 244 -3.87 -7.12 -7.22
C GLY A 244 -4.03 -7.84 -5.88
N ILE A 245 -3.51 -7.27 -4.78
CA ILE A 245 -3.55 -7.85 -3.43
C ILE A 245 -4.31 -6.92 -2.48
N VAL A 246 -5.49 -7.37 -2.09
CA VAL A 246 -6.38 -6.68 -1.16
C VAL A 246 -6.03 -7.00 0.29
N GLY A 247 -6.06 -5.99 1.16
CA GLY A 247 -5.81 -6.10 2.59
C GLY A 247 -4.37 -6.45 2.98
N GLY A 248 -4.16 -6.73 4.26
CA GLY A 248 -2.83 -7.01 4.83
C GLY A 248 -2.13 -5.77 5.39
N ARG A 249 -1.10 -6.02 6.20
CA ARG A 249 -0.27 -5.00 6.85
C ARG A 249 1.19 -5.27 6.52
N TYR A 250 2.00 -4.23 6.40
CA TYR A 250 3.44 -4.32 6.14
C TYR A 250 3.80 -5.24 4.96
N LYS A 251 2.95 -5.28 3.92
CA LYS A 251 3.06 -6.20 2.78
C LYS A 251 4.42 -6.05 2.11
N TRP A 252 4.80 -4.82 1.78
CA TRP A 252 6.08 -4.51 1.16
C TRP A 252 6.85 -3.46 1.96
N ALA A 253 8.14 -3.74 2.17
CA ALA A 253 9.02 -2.98 3.07
C ALA A 253 10.12 -2.26 2.30
N GLY A 254 9.73 -1.53 1.26
CA GLY A 254 10.64 -0.77 0.38
C GLY A 254 10.60 -1.24 -1.07
N GLY A 255 11.25 -0.48 -1.94
CA GLY A 255 11.24 -0.75 -3.38
C GLY A 255 12.59 -0.51 -4.02
N VAL A 256 12.81 -1.16 -5.16
CA VAL A 256 14.08 -1.15 -5.89
C VAL A 256 13.80 -0.95 -7.37
N GLU A 257 14.47 -0.02 -8.02
CA GLU A 257 14.41 0.13 -9.48
C GLU A 257 15.42 -0.82 -10.13
N ASP A 258 14.99 -1.61 -11.11
CA ASP A 258 15.87 -2.44 -11.94
C ASP A 258 16.50 -1.63 -13.10
N ARG A 259 17.35 -2.27 -13.90
CA ARG A 259 17.99 -1.61 -15.05
C ARG A 259 17.05 -1.26 -16.19
N GLN A 260 15.87 -1.85 -16.24
CA GLN A 260 14.86 -1.56 -17.25
C GLN A 260 13.89 -0.46 -16.80
N GLY A 261 14.06 0.10 -15.60
CA GLY A 261 13.19 1.13 -15.05
C GLY A 261 11.89 0.59 -14.45
N ASN A 262 11.79 -0.73 -14.20
CA ASN A 262 10.70 -1.27 -13.41
C ASN A 262 11.01 -1.14 -11.92
N VAL A 263 9.98 -0.92 -11.13
CA VAL A 263 10.08 -0.87 -9.67
C VAL A 263 9.62 -2.18 -9.06
N TRP A 264 10.46 -2.76 -8.22
CA TRP A 264 10.21 -4.00 -7.50
C TRP A 264 9.86 -3.72 -6.05
N ALA A 265 8.66 -4.10 -5.61
CA ALA A 265 8.26 -3.98 -4.21
C ALA A 265 8.77 -5.19 -3.41
N VAL A 266 9.58 -4.92 -2.38
CA VAL A 266 10.27 -5.94 -1.59
C VAL A 266 9.30 -6.57 -0.57
N PRO A 267 9.09 -7.90 -0.58
CA PRO A 267 8.13 -8.55 0.30
C PRO A 267 8.58 -8.51 1.76
N GLY A 268 7.83 -7.80 2.60
CA GLY A 268 7.99 -7.78 4.06
C GLY A 268 7.20 -8.90 4.70
N ASP A 269 5.91 -8.66 4.94
CA ASP A 269 4.95 -9.66 5.41
C ASP A 269 4.26 -10.40 4.24
N SER A 270 4.32 -9.84 3.03
CA SER A 270 3.69 -10.44 1.84
C SER A 270 4.39 -11.73 1.40
N ALA A 271 3.61 -12.71 0.93
CA ALA A 271 4.11 -13.90 0.21
C ALA A 271 4.37 -13.62 -1.29
N TYR A 272 4.29 -12.35 -1.69
CA TYR A 272 4.42 -11.92 -3.08
C TYR A 272 5.34 -10.72 -3.20
N ALA A 273 6.25 -10.74 -4.17
CA ALA A 273 6.90 -9.53 -4.68
C ALA A 273 5.99 -8.87 -5.73
N LEU A 274 6.19 -7.57 -5.98
CA LEU A 274 5.52 -6.87 -7.10
C LEU A 274 6.56 -6.37 -8.09
N LYS A 275 6.27 -6.51 -9.38
CA LYS A 275 6.89 -5.72 -10.44
C LYS A 275 5.93 -4.62 -10.85
N ILE A 276 6.38 -3.38 -10.85
CA ILE A 276 5.60 -2.19 -11.14
C ILE A 276 6.24 -1.51 -12.34
N VAL A 277 5.47 -1.27 -13.40
CA VAL A 277 5.91 -0.52 -14.58
C VAL A 277 5.46 0.94 -14.39
N PRO A 278 6.35 1.89 -14.06
CA PRO A 278 5.95 3.23 -13.63
C PRO A 278 5.18 4.05 -14.69
N SER A 279 5.53 3.86 -15.97
CA SER A 279 4.93 4.57 -17.10
C SER A 279 3.46 4.23 -17.27
N THR A 280 3.10 2.95 -17.21
CA THR A 280 1.73 2.46 -17.41
C THR A 280 0.97 2.25 -16.11
N GLY A 281 1.68 2.14 -14.99
CA GLY A 281 1.12 1.72 -13.71
C GLY A 281 0.76 0.23 -13.66
N HIS A 282 1.18 -0.57 -14.64
CA HIS A 282 0.94 -2.00 -14.65
C HIS A 282 1.68 -2.67 -13.49
N VAL A 283 0.96 -3.51 -12.74
CA VAL A 283 1.51 -4.24 -11.58
C VAL A 283 1.39 -5.74 -11.85
N THR A 284 2.52 -6.44 -11.78
CA THR A 284 2.61 -7.90 -11.85
C THR A 284 2.90 -8.46 -10.47
N VAL A 285 2.12 -9.46 -10.05
CA VAL A 285 2.29 -10.16 -8.76
C VAL A 285 3.13 -11.41 -8.98
N ILE A 286 4.16 -11.59 -8.16
CA ILE A 286 5.09 -12.72 -8.28
C ILE A 286 5.13 -13.44 -6.93
N GLY A 287 4.57 -14.65 -6.89
CA GLY A 287 4.38 -15.46 -5.68
C GLY A 287 5.43 -16.55 -5.46
N GLY A 288 5.13 -17.47 -4.53
CA GLY A 288 6.02 -18.59 -4.20
C GLY A 288 6.98 -18.30 -3.04
N LEU A 289 6.71 -17.27 -2.23
CA LEU A 289 7.52 -16.92 -1.05
C LEU A 289 6.87 -17.42 0.25
N PRO A 290 7.68 -17.66 1.30
CA PRO A 290 7.17 -18.14 2.58
C PRO A 290 6.22 -17.14 3.28
N HIS A 291 5.25 -17.69 4.01
CA HIS A 291 4.30 -16.95 4.84
C HIS A 291 4.89 -16.56 6.20
N GLU A 292 5.98 -15.79 6.17
CA GLU A 292 6.61 -15.23 7.37
C GLU A 292 6.43 -13.71 7.42
N LYS A 293 6.54 -13.14 8.63
CA LYS A 293 6.47 -11.69 8.85
C LYS A 293 7.86 -11.06 8.72
N ASN A 294 7.89 -9.82 8.26
CA ASN A 294 9.06 -8.94 8.26
C ASN A 294 10.32 -9.58 7.65
N LYS A 295 10.12 -10.34 6.56
CA LYS A 295 11.14 -11.18 5.92
C LYS A 295 12.31 -10.39 5.39
N TRP A 296 12.04 -9.49 4.44
CA TRP A 296 13.04 -8.66 3.78
C TRP A 296 12.68 -7.18 3.91
N GLN A 297 13.70 -6.32 4.00
CA GLN A 297 13.55 -4.87 4.08
C GLN A 297 14.50 -4.17 3.11
N ASN A 298 13.92 -3.39 2.19
CA ASN A 298 14.61 -2.77 1.06
C ASN A 298 15.41 -3.78 0.22
N GLY A 299 16.08 -3.28 -0.80
CA GLY A 299 16.91 -4.08 -1.67
C GLY A 299 17.80 -3.22 -2.54
N VAL A 300 18.59 -3.87 -3.37
CA VAL A 300 19.50 -3.20 -4.29
C VAL A 300 19.51 -3.97 -5.61
N CYS A 301 19.56 -3.25 -6.73
CA CYS A 301 19.81 -3.83 -8.04
C CYS A 301 21.30 -4.18 -8.15
N GLY A 302 21.62 -5.47 -8.30
CA GLY A 302 22.98 -5.98 -8.40
C GLY A 302 23.62 -5.69 -9.75
N ARG A 303 24.94 -5.94 -9.87
CA ARG A 303 25.68 -5.76 -11.13
C ARG A 303 25.21 -6.64 -12.28
N ASP A 304 24.48 -7.72 -11.98
CA ASP A 304 23.85 -8.67 -12.90
C ASP A 304 22.44 -8.25 -13.35
N GLY A 305 21.93 -7.14 -12.81
CA GLY A 305 20.62 -6.58 -13.16
C GLY A 305 19.47 -7.18 -12.37
N ASN A 306 19.75 -8.10 -11.44
CA ASN A 306 18.77 -8.72 -10.58
C ASN A 306 18.57 -7.90 -9.30
N VAL A 307 17.42 -8.06 -8.65
CA VAL A 307 17.11 -7.36 -7.40
C VAL A 307 17.41 -8.26 -6.20
N TYR A 308 18.24 -7.77 -5.29
CA TYR A 308 18.61 -8.45 -4.05
C TYR A 308 17.89 -7.82 -2.87
N CYS A 309 16.92 -8.53 -2.30
CA CYS A 309 16.12 -8.15 -1.15
C CYS A 309 16.84 -8.52 0.16
N ILE A 310 16.97 -7.56 1.07
CA ILE A 310 17.87 -7.69 2.21
C ILE A 310 17.16 -8.34 3.40
N PRO A 311 17.68 -9.44 3.98
CA PRO A 311 17.01 -10.19 5.02
C PRO A 311 16.96 -9.41 6.33
N CYS A 312 15.73 -9.18 6.81
CA CYS A 312 15.46 -8.66 8.13
C CYS A 312 15.23 -9.84 9.08
N ASP A 313 14.10 -10.53 8.97
CA ASP A 313 13.79 -11.72 9.78
C ASP A 313 14.00 -13.01 8.98
N ALA A 314 13.92 -12.96 7.65
CA ALA A 314 14.17 -14.12 6.79
C ALA A 314 15.60 -14.66 6.92
N ALA A 315 15.76 -15.97 6.87
CA ALA A 315 17.05 -16.65 7.01
C ALA A 315 18.02 -16.38 5.85
N GLN A 316 17.50 -16.03 4.67
CA GLN A 316 18.27 -15.97 3.43
C GLN A 316 18.03 -14.66 2.67
N VAL A 317 18.97 -14.26 1.81
CA VAL A 317 18.77 -13.15 0.85
C VAL A 317 17.82 -13.63 -0.25
N LEU A 318 16.80 -12.85 -0.59
CA LEU A 318 15.96 -13.12 -1.76
C LEU A 318 16.55 -12.41 -2.99
N CYS A 319 16.79 -13.15 -4.06
CA CYS A 319 17.14 -12.63 -5.37
C CYS A 319 15.94 -12.78 -6.31
N ILE A 320 15.54 -11.68 -6.92
CA ILE A 320 14.50 -11.61 -7.93
C ILE A 320 15.19 -11.46 -9.29
N HIS A 321 15.03 -12.45 -10.16
CA HIS A 321 15.56 -12.42 -11.52
C HIS A 321 14.70 -11.52 -12.39
N THR A 322 15.17 -10.32 -12.70
CA THR A 322 14.30 -9.24 -13.24
C THR A 322 13.78 -9.52 -14.65
N ARG A 323 14.52 -10.33 -15.42
CA ARG A 323 14.14 -10.75 -16.77
C ARG A 323 13.06 -11.84 -16.78
N SER A 324 13.19 -12.87 -15.95
CA SER A 324 12.28 -14.03 -15.91
C SER A 324 11.15 -13.90 -14.88
N GLY A 325 11.33 -13.09 -13.84
CA GLY A 325 10.47 -13.07 -12.66
C GLY A 325 10.73 -14.20 -11.67
N GLU A 326 11.73 -15.04 -11.92
CA GLU A 326 12.07 -16.17 -11.03
C GLU A 326 12.60 -15.68 -9.68
N LEU A 327 12.27 -16.40 -8.61
CA LEU A 327 12.68 -16.12 -7.24
C LEU A 327 13.69 -17.17 -6.77
N SER A 328 14.78 -16.73 -6.15
CA SER A 328 15.79 -17.64 -5.58
C SER A 328 16.31 -17.13 -4.24
N LEU A 329 16.64 -18.05 -3.32
CA LEU A 329 17.17 -17.73 -2.00
C LEU A 329 18.67 -18.00 -1.94
N HIS A 330 19.44 -17.07 -1.37
CA HIS A 330 20.90 -17.10 -1.38
C HIS A 330 21.45 -16.87 0.03
N GLY A 331 22.42 -17.69 0.42
CA GLY A 331 23.06 -17.63 1.74
C GLY A 331 22.15 -18.12 2.87
N GLU A 332 22.75 -18.67 3.92
CA GLU A 332 22.04 -19.07 5.14
C GLU A 332 22.59 -18.25 6.31
N LEU A 333 21.77 -17.36 6.86
CA LEU A 333 22.14 -16.42 7.93
C LEU A 333 21.46 -16.76 9.26
N GLY A 334 20.60 -17.78 9.27
CA GLY A 334 19.88 -18.27 10.44
C GLY A 334 18.69 -17.41 10.88
N PRO A 335 17.99 -17.86 11.95
CA PRO A 335 16.66 -17.37 12.34
C PRO A 335 16.68 -16.06 13.14
N ARG A 336 17.81 -15.35 13.20
CA ARG A 336 17.90 -14.10 13.96
C ARG A 336 16.96 -13.05 13.34
N VAL A 337 16.22 -12.31 14.17
CA VAL A 337 15.32 -11.24 13.71
C VAL A 337 16.01 -9.86 13.68
N HIS A 338 15.50 -8.97 12.83
CA HIS A 338 15.98 -7.61 12.59
C HIS A 338 17.48 -7.55 12.25
N LYS A 339 17.95 -8.44 11.36
CA LYS A 339 19.36 -8.55 11.01
C LYS A 339 19.87 -7.29 10.31
N PHE A 340 19.19 -6.91 9.23
CA PHE A 340 19.54 -5.81 8.34
C PHE A 340 18.26 -5.09 7.85
N GLN A 341 18.40 -3.82 7.45
CA GLN A 341 17.28 -2.95 7.04
C GLN A 341 17.39 -2.46 5.59
N GLY A 342 18.49 -2.82 4.92
CA GLY A 342 18.84 -2.38 3.57
C GLY A 342 20.33 -2.56 3.29
N ALA A 343 20.74 -2.26 2.07
CA ALA A 343 22.11 -2.42 1.61
C ALA A 343 22.49 -1.35 0.59
N TYR A 344 23.75 -1.36 0.18
CA TYR A 344 24.35 -0.44 -0.77
C TYR A 344 25.15 -1.22 -1.80
N ALA A 345 24.95 -0.95 -3.09
CA ALA A 345 25.85 -1.43 -4.13
C ALA A 345 27.10 -0.55 -4.16
N ALA A 346 28.25 -1.18 -4.11
CA ALA A 346 29.55 -0.56 -4.30
C ALA A 346 29.90 -0.50 -5.79
N ALA A 347 30.88 0.33 -6.15
CA ALA A 347 31.29 0.52 -7.55
C ALA A 347 31.91 -0.73 -8.19
N ASP A 348 32.42 -1.66 -7.38
CA ASP A 348 32.91 -2.98 -7.79
C ASP A 348 31.77 -3.99 -8.06
N GLY A 349 30.52 -3.60 -7.81
CA GLY A 349 29.33 -4.42 -7.98
C GLY A 349 29.00 -5.34 -6.80
N LEU A 350 29.79 -5.30 -5.72
CA LEU A 350 29.46 -5.97 -4.47
C LEU A 350 28.36 -5.20 -3.71
N ILE A 351 27.52 -5.93 -2.97
CA ILE A 351 26.44 -5.34 -2.18
C ILE A 351 26.75 -5.51 -0.69
N TRP A 352 26.61 -4.42 0.07
CA TRP A 352 27.00 -4.36 1.48
C TRP A 352 25.84 -3.91 2.37
N ALA A 353 25.52 -4.68 3.40
CA ALA A 353 24.47 -4.37 4.37
C ALA A 353 25.04 -4.11 5.77
N LEU A 354 24.67 -2.95 6.33
CA LEU A 354 25.06 -2.56 7.68
C LEU A 354 24.15 -3.23 8.72
N PRO A 355 24.70 -3.80 9.80
CA PRO A 355 23.92 -4.60 10.72
C PRO A 355 23.06 -3.78 11.68
N GLU A 356 21.80 -4.16 11.81
CA GLU A 356 20.93 -3.70 12.89
C GLU A 356 21.14 -4.58 14.14
N ASN A 357 20.66 -5.83 14.13
CA ASN A 357 20.87 -6.83 15.19
C ASN A 357 21.84 -7.95 14.82
N CYS A 358 22.31 -8.02 13.58
CA CYS A 358 23.38 -8.95 13.21
C CYS A 358 24.71 -8.58 13.87
N ALA A 359 25.59 -9.55 14.10
CA ALA A 359 26.89 -9.33 14.70
C ALA A 359 27.93 -8.79 13.71
N HIS A 360 27.71 -8.96 12.40
CA HIS A 360 28.69 -8.68 11.36
C HIS A 360 28.04 -7.90 10.21
N VAL A 361 28.86 -7.23 9.41
CA VAL A 361 28.44 -6.63 8.13
C VAL A 361 28.17 -7.78 7.16
N MET A 362 27.13 -7.69 6.34
CA MET A 362 26.88 -8.68 5.29
C MET A 362 27.39 -8.17 3.94
N ARG A 363 28.03 -9.06 3.20
CA ARG A 363 28.47 -8.88 1.82
C ARG A 363 27.73 -9.88 0.92
N ILE A 364 27.22 -9.41 -0.21
CA ILE A 364 26.67 -10.24 -1.28
C ILE A 364 27.51 -9.97 -2.53
N ALA A 365 28.00 -11.02 -3.17
CA ALA A 365 28.69 -10.96 -4.45
C ALA A 365 27.78 -11.56 -5.54
N PRO A 366 27.09 -10.70 -6.32
CA PRO A 366 26.35 -11.15 -7.50
C PRO A 366 27.29 -11.82 -8.51
N PRO A 367 26.81 -12.80 -9.31
CA PRO A 367 27.56 -13.35 -10.43
C PRO A 367 28.05 -12.26 -11.40
N GLU A 368 29.08 -12.57 -12.17
CA GLU A 368 29.45 -11.74 -13.34
C GLU A 368 28.42 -11.94 -14.45
N GLU A 369 28.16 -10.92 -15.27
CA GLU A 369 27.31 -11.08 -16.45
C GLU A 369 28.08 -11.91 -17.49
N ASP A 370 27.52 -13.02 -17.98
CA ASP A 370 28.10 -13.74 -19.12
C ASP A 370 28.09 -12.82 -20.36
N ASP A 371 29.28 -12.52 -20.89
CA ASP A 371 29.53 -11.60 -22.03
C ASP A 371 28.72 -11.94 -23.30
N CYS A 372 28.12 -13.13 -23.38
CA CYS A 372 27.43 -13.64 -24.56
C CYS A 372 26.03 -13.04 -24.83
N THR A 373 25.45 -12.26 -23.91
CA THR A 373 24.08 -11.69 -24.07
C THR A 373 24.02 -10.16 -24.08
N ALA A 374 25.17 -9.50 -24.15
CA ALA A 374 25.27 -8.04 -24.26
C ALA A 374 24.88 -7.53 -25.67
N ALA A 375 23.62 -7.72 -26.05
CA ALA A 375 23.00 -6.92 -27.10
C ALA A 375 22.98 -5.47 -26.61
N ARG A 376 23.85 -4.66 -27.22
CA ARG A 376 24.10 -3.24 -26.93
C ARG A 376 22.79 -2.44 -26.92
N LEU A 377 22.26 -2.16 -25.74
CA LEU A 377 21.45 -0.98 -25.48
C LEU A 377 22.39 0.15 -25.04
N PRO A 378 22.07 1.43 -25.34
CA PRO A 378 23.01 2.52 -25.11
C PRO A 378 23.37 2.56 -23.64
N SER A 379 24.67 2.41 -23.36
CA SER A 379 25.20 2.68 -22.04
C SER A 379 24.82 4.13 -21.71
N TRP A 380 23.89 4.32 -20.77
CA TRP A 380 23.93 5.53 -19.98
C TRP A 380 25.17 5.39 -19.09
N ARG A 381 26.33 5.69 -19.66
CA ARG A 381 27.40 6.21 -18.84
C ARG A 381 26.81 7.49 -18.26
N ALA A 382 26.75 7.61 -16.94
CA ALA A 382 26.83 8.94 -16.36
C ALA A 382 28.07 9.59 -16.99
N GLY A 383 27.82 10.48 -17.95
CA GLY A 383 28.89 11.06 -18.75
C GLY A 383 29.90 11.73 -17.82
N PRO A 384 31.21 11.63 -18.09
CA PRO A 384 32.26 12.32 -17.34
C PRO A 384 32.16 13.86 -17.36
N GLU A 385 31.09 14.43 -17.93
CA GLU A 385 30.91 15.86 -18.14
C GLU A 385 30.65 16.64 -16.84
N LEU A 386 30.07 15.99 -15.82
CA LEU A 386 30.04 16.53 -14.46
C LEU A 386 31.44 16.58 -13.82
N CYS A 387 32.37 15.74 -14.27
CA CYS A 387 33.75 15.74 -13.82
C CYS A 387 34.63 16.72 -14.63
N ALA A 388 34.35 16.94 -15.92
CA ALA A 388 35.06 17.92 -16.75
C ALA A 388 34.67 19.37 -16.38
N ALA A 389 33.38 19.66 -16.17
CA ALA A 389 32.91 20.98 -15.72
C ALA A 389 33.38 21.29 -14.29
N ALA A 390 33.41 20.29 -13.39
CA ALA A 390 33.98 20.43 -12.05
C ALA A 390 35.50 20.61 -12.07
N ARG A 391 36.24 19.88 -12.94
CA ARG A 391 37.70 20.07 -13.11
C ARG A 391 38.05 21.40 -13.78
N LEU A 392 37.22 21.90 -14.70
CA LEU A 392 37.38 23.22 -15.33
C LEU A 392 37.02 24.35 -14.33
N ALA A 393 35.98 24.15 -13.50
CA ALA A 393 35.63 25.06 -12.40
C ALA A 393 36.72 25.05 -11.30
N GLN A 394 37.32 23.91 -10.99
CA GLN A 394 38.40 23.78 -10.01
C GLN A 394 39.73 24.35 -10.53
N ARG A 395 40.02 24.24 -11.85
CA ARG A 395 41.14 24.92 -12.51
C ARG A 395 40.93 26.44 -12.60
N ARG A 396 39.72 26.91 -12.92
CA ARG A 396 39.34 28.34 -12.90
C ARG A 396 39.34 28.92 -11.47
N TRP A 397 38.98 28.12 -10.47
CA TRP A 397 39.03 28.49 -9.05
C TRP A 397 40.46 28.56 -8.52
N ARG A 398 41.34 27.61 -8.88
CA ARG A 398 42.79 27.67 -8.56
C ARG A 398 43.50 28.83 -9.28
N ALA A 399 43.14 29.13 -10.53
CA ALA A 399 43.66 30.29 -11.26
C ALA A 399 43.24 31.64 -10.64
N ARG A 400 42.06 31.70 -9.99
CA ARG A 400 41.58 32.89 -9.26
C ARG A 400 42.24 33.09 -7.89
N ARG A 401 42.86 32.06 -7.31
CA ARG A 401 43.63 32.19 -6.04
C ARG A 401 45.07 32.66 -6.25
N GLY A 402 45.60 32.62 -7.48
CA GLY A 402 46.96 33.03 -7.80
C GLY A 402 47.18 34.54 -7.97
N ARG A 403 46.15 35.38 -7.86
CA ARG A 403 46.28 36.84 -7.98
C ARG A 403 45.40 37.56 -6.96
N ARG A 404 46.00 37.80 -5.80
CA ARG A 404 45.92 38.99 -4.92
C ARG A 404 45.99 38.56 -3.46
N GLY A 405 47.19 38.70 -2.89
CA GLY A 405 47.33 39.03 -1.49
C GLY A 405 47.02 40.52 -1.26
N GLY A 406 46.78 40.86 0.01
CA GLY A 406 46.91 42.22 0.53
C GLY A 406 45.61 42.95 0.84
N GLY A 407 45.28 43.00 2.14
CA GLY A 407 44.93 44.23 2.87
C GLY A 407 43.48 44.72 2.87
N GLY A 408 43.01 45.13 4.06
CA GLY A 408 42.15 46.31 4.22
C GLY A 408 40.76 46.10 4.82
N GLU A 409 40.51 46.82 5.91
CA GLU A 409 39.32 46.88 6.77
C GLU A 409 38.08 47.56 6.13
N GLY A 410 36.94 47.50 6.83
CA GLY A 410 35.87 48.50 6.71
C GLY A 410 34.48 47.95 6.39
N GLY A 411 33.50 48.30 7.22
CA GLY A 411 32.12 47.79 7.19
C GLY A 411 31.21 48.44 6.13
N GLY A 412 29.93 48.06 6.17
CA GLY A 412 28.86 48.73 5.44
C GLY A 412 27.93 47.77 4.71
N ARG A 413 26.65 47.80 5.09
CA ARG A 413 25.55 46.99 4.55
C ARG A 413 24.94 47.69 3.32
N VAL A 414 24.56 46.88 2.33
CA VAL A 414 23.46 47.02 1.33
C VAL A 414 23.45 48.24 0.40
N GLU A 415 23.78 48.02 -0.88
CA GLU A 415 22.92 48.27 -2.05
C GLU A 415 23.68 47.83 -3.33
N TRP A 416 23.11 46.91 -4.12
CA TRP A 416 23.66 46.57 -5.43
C TRP A 416 22.52 46.47 -6.46
N HIS A 417 22.31 47.58 -7.18
CA HIS A 417 21.68 47.61 -8.49
C HIS A 417 22.71 48.19 -9.48
N VAL A 418 22.73 47.62 -10.68
CA VAL A 418 23.43 48.13 -11.87
C VAL A 418 24.96 48.15 -11.79
N ARG A 419 25.57 46.99 -12.09
CA ARG A 419 26.82 46.93 -12.88
C ARG A 419 27.05 45.51 -13.37
N ARG A 420 26.31 45.11 -14.41
CA ARG A 420 26.68 43.96 -15.24
C ARG A 420 26.05 44.02 -16.63
N VAL A 421 26.33 45.09 -17.36
CA VAL A 421 26.13 45.16 -18.82
C VAL A 421 27.45 45.39 -19.58
N GLU A 422 28.54 45.80 -18.93
CA GLU A 422 29.78 46.15 -19.64
C GLU A 422 30.89 45.08 -19.63
N ALA A 423 30.55 43.81 -19.43
CA ALA A 423 31.50 42.70 -19.58
C ALA A 423 31.03 41.61 -20.55
N GLY A 424 30.08 41.93 -21.44
CA GLY A 424 29.59 41.07 -22.53
C GLY A 424 30.00 41.52 -23.94
N ARG A 425 30.83 42.56 -24.07
CA ARG A 425 31.21 43.17 -25.37
C ARG A 425 32.52 42.66 -25.98
N ALA A 426 33.07 41.54 -25.52
CA ALA A 426 34.37 41.04 -25.98
C ALA A 426 34.38 39.60 -26.54
N ALA A 427 33.25 39.09 -27.05
CA ALA A 427 33.22 37.75 -27.67
C ALA A 427 32.25 37.57 -28.86
N GLY A 428 31.83 38.65 -29.53
CA GLY A 428 31.42 38.65 -30.95
C GLY A 428 30.61 37.47 -31.49
N VAL A 429 29.52 37.06 -30.82
CA VAL A 429 28.49 36.19 -31.41
C VAL A 429 27.14 36.79 -31.03
N GLU A 430 26.42 37.28 -32.03
CA GLU A 430 25.11 37.90 -31.86
C GLU A 430 24.06 36.84 -31.49
N ALA A 431 23.29 37.15 -30.45
CA ALA A 431 22.15 36.37 -30.00
C ALA A 431 20.89 37.07 -30.50
N GLU A 432 20.37 36.64 -31.65
CA GLU A 432 18.98 36.89 -32.03
C GLU A 432 18.10 35.71 -31.54
N SER A 433 17.27 36.04 -30.55
CA SER A 433 15.96 35.47 -30.19
C SER A 433 15.72 33.95 -30.32
N LEU A 434 16.11 33.21 -29.27
CA LEU A 434 15.62 31.84 -28.98
C LEU A 434 14.08 31.75 -28.93
N GLU A 435 13.39 32.85 -28.63
CA GLU A 435 11.92 32.92 -28.57
C GLU A 435 11.26 32.92 -29.96
N GLU A 436 11.88 33.52 -30.98
CA GLU A 436 11.35 33.49 -32.36
C GLU A 436 11.55 32.12 -33.01
N MET A 437 12.66 31.44 -32.71
CA MET A 437 12.88 30.05 -33.13
C MET A 437 11.92 29.05 -32.48
N LEU A 438 11.53 29.27 -31.22
CA LEU A 438 10.55 28.44 -30.52
C LEU A 438 9.13 28.70 -31.02
N ALA A 439 8.78 29.96 -31.32
CA ALA A 439 7.50 30.31 -31.94
C ALA A 439 7.36 29.71 -33.34
N ALA A 440 8.40 29.79 -34.18
CA ALA A 440 8.42 29.21 -35.52
C ALA A 440 8.31 27.67 -35.51
N ARG A 441 8.90 26.99 -34.52
CA ARG A 441 8.77 25.52 -34.35
C ARG A 441 7.39 25.07 -33.90
N VAL A 442 6.70 25.87 -33.09
CA VAL A 442 5.33 25.59 -32.64
C VAL A 442 4.32 25.82 -33.77
N GLU A 443 4.52 26.85 -34.60
CA GLU A 443 3.74 27.07 -35.83
C GLU A 443 3.99 25.96 -36.87
N ALA A 444 5.24 25.57 -37.12
CA ALA A 444 5.58 24.47 -38.03
C ALA A 444 4.99 23.12 -37.55
N GLY A 445 4.94 22.88 -36.24
CA GLY A 445 4.31 21.69 -35.65
C GLY A 445 2.78 21.68 -35.77
N ARG A 446 2.13 22.86 -35.72
CA ARG A 446 0.68 22.99 -35.96
C ARG A 446 0.34 22.81 -37.45
N ALA A 447 1.15 23.35 -38.35
CA ALA A 447 0.96 23.17 -39.79
C ALA A 447 1.11 21.68 -40.20
N ALA A 448 2.12 20.98 -39.66
CA ALA A 448 2.33 19.55 -39.89
C ALA A 448 1.17 18.67 -39.35
N GLY A 449 0.55 19.06 -38.22
CA GLY A 449 -0.60 18.36 -37.65
C GLY A 449 -1.90 18.55 -38.45
N VAL A 450 -2.10 19.73 -39.04
CA VAL A 450 -3.25 20.02 -39.92
C VAL A 450 -3.11 19.30 -41.27
N GLU A 451 -1.89 19.17 -41.79
CA GLU A 451 -1.61 18.46 -43.03
C GLU A 451 -1.66 16.93 -42.87
N ALA A 452 -1.29 16.40 -41.70
CA ALA A 452 -1.50 15.00 -41.33
C ALA A 452 -3.00 14.66 -41.22
N LYS A 453 -3.81 15.55 -40.64
CA LYS A 453 -5.27 15.40 -40.56
C LYS A 453 -5.96 15.48 -41.93
N ARG A 454 -5.50 16.37 -42.81
CA ARG A 454 -5.98 16.45 -44.21
C ARG A 454 -5.56 15.25 -45.08
N ARG A 455 -4.46 14.56 -44.74
CA ARG A 455 -4.06 13.30 -45.38
C ARG A 455 -4.88 12.11 -44.89
N GLU A 456 -5.25 12.06 -43.61
CA GLU A 456 -6.19 11.06 -43.08
C GLU A 456 -7.61 11.24 -43.66
N GLU A 457 -8.07 12.49 -43.84
CA GLU A 457 -9.38 12.78 -44.42
C GLU A 457 -9.45 12.46 -45.93
N ARG A 458 -8.33 12.56 -46.68
CA ARG A 458 -8.27 12.14 -48.10
C ARG A 458 -8.06 10.64 -48.31
N ALA A 459 -7.50 9.93 -47.33
CA ALA A 459 -7.33 8.48 -47.39
C ALA A 459 -8.65 7.70 -47.11
N GLY A 460 -9.72 8.40 -46.70
CA GLY A 460 -11.04 7.84 -46.45
C GLY A 460 -12.01 7.83 -47.64
N GLU A 461 -11.63 8.36 -48.81
CA GLU A 461 -12.54 8.52 -49.97
C GLU A 461 -12.28 7.57 -51.16
N GLU A 462 -11.29 6.67 -51.14
CA GLU A 462 -11.11 5.66 -52.19
C GLU A 462 -10.87 4.26 -51.60
N GLY A 463 -11.91 3.41 -51.63
CA GLY A 463 -11.79 2.01 -51.23
C GLY A 463 -13.11 1.36 -50.79
N SER A 464 -14.04 1.22 -51.72
CA SER A 464 -15.30 0.49 -51.59
C SER A 464 -15.09 -1.04 -51.49
N GLY A 465 -15.78 -1.72 -50.56
CA GLY A 465 -15.84 -3.19 -50.59
C GLY A 465 -16.35 -3.97 -49.36
N VAL A 466 -17.66 -3.88 -49.07
CA VAL A 466 -18.54 -4.92 -48.49
C VAL A 466 -18.42 -5.32 -46.98
N GLY A 467 -19.37 -4.82 -46.16
CA GLY A 467 -20.33 -5.68 -45.41
C GLY A 467 -20.25 -5.80 -43.87
N GLY A 468 -21.17 -5.14 -43.14
CA GLY A 468 -21.70 -5.58 -41.82
C GLY A 468 -21.74 -4.55 -40.69
N GLY A 469 -22.83 -3.77 -40.56
CA GLY A 469 -22.96 -2.64 -39.62
C GLY A 469 -23.70 -2.90 -38.29
N VAL A 470 -23.47 -1.99 -37.32
CA VAL A 470 -24.25 -1.75 -36.07
C VAL A 470 -24.52 -0.23 -35.96
N PRO A 471 -25.71 0.25 -35.50
CA PRO A 471 -26.11 1.66 -35.67
C PRO A 471 -25.68 2.63 -34.56
N LEU A 472 -25.51 3.89 -34.95
CA LEU A 472 -25.33 5.09 -34.11
C LEU A 472 -26.65 5.48 -33.41
N GLU A 473 -26.79 5.21 -32.10
CA GLU A 473 -27.88 5.75 -31.25
C GLU A 473 -27.41 6.27 -29.86
N ALA A 474 -26.10 6.42 -29.62
CA ALA A 474 -25.60 6.81 -28.29
C ALA A 474 -25.60 8.33 -28.03
N GLU A 475 -25.48 9.17 -29.06
CA GLU A 475 -25.32 10.63 -28.85
C GLU A 475 -26.65 11.40 -28.82
N GLU A 476 -27.69 10.94 -29.52
CA GLU A 476 -29.03 11.56 -29.44
C GLU A 476 -29.72 11.32 -28.07
N SER A 477 -29.38 10.22 -27.38
CA SER A 477 -29.90 9.90 -26.04
C SER A 477 -29.44 10.88 -24.95
N PHE A 478 -28.22 11.41 -25.06
CA PHE A 478 -27.66 12.35 -24.08
C PHE A 478 -28.23 13.78 -24.20
N ALA A 479 -28.65 14.18 -25.41
CA ALA A 479 -29.33 15.45 -25.65
C ALA A 479 -30.79 15.42 -25.17
N ARG A 480 -31.51 14.30 -25.40
CA ARG A 480 -32.88 14.09 -24.89
C ARG A 480 -32.93 14.01 -23.36
N TRP A 481 -31.91 13.43 -22.72
CA TRP A 481 -31.79 13.36 -21.26
C TRP A 481 -31.58 14.73 -20.57
N ARG A 482 -30.79 15.64 -21.19
CA ARG A 482 -30.61 17.01 -20.68
C ARG A 482 -31.90 17.86 -20.79
N ALA A 483 -32.68 17.69 -21.85
CA ALA A 483 -33.97 18.38 -22.03
C ALA A 483 -35.06 17.88 -21.07
N TRP A 484 -34.99 16.63 -20.62
CA TRP A 484 -35.93 16.04 -19.65
C TRP A 484 -35.79 16.61 -18.23
N ARG A 485 -34.56 16.90 -17.76
CA ARG A 485 -34.28 17.39 -16.40
C ARG A 485 -34.80 18.81 -16.10
N VAL A 486 -34.93 19.66 -17.12
CA VAL A 486 -35.38 21.06 -16.97
C VAL A 486 -36.90 21.16 -16.79
N ARG A 487 -37.67 20.15 -17.22
CA ARG A 487 -39.14 20.20 -17.27
C ARG A 487 -39.88 19.88 -15.95
N ARG A 488 -39.22 19.38 -14.90
CA ARG A 488 -39.91 18.88 -13.68
C ARG A 488 -39.38 19.48 -12.38
N GLY A 489 -39.40 20.81 -12.26
CA GLY A 489 -38.95 21.53 -11.06
C GLY A 489 -39.45 20.93 -9.73
N VAL A 490 -38.58 20.19 -9.04
CA VAL A 490 -38.79 19.71 -7.67
C VAL A 490 -37.63 20.22 -6.82
N GLU A 491 -37.74 21.47 -6.39
CA GLU A 491 -37.11 21.96 -5.16
C GLU A 491 -38.19 22.03 -4.08
N ALA A 492 -37.90 21.52 -2.88
CA ALA A 492 -38.59 21.90 -1.66
C ALA A 492 -37.55 22.37 -0.63
N ARG A 493 -37.75 23.61 -0.16
CA ARG A 493 -36.87 24.42 0.70
C ARG A 493 -36.86 23.96 2.16
N VAL A 494 -35.73 24.19 2.83
CA VAL A 494 -35.62 24.40 4.29
C VAL A 494 -35.29 25.89 4.54
N PRO A 495 -35.80 26.54 5.61
CA PRO A 495 -35.75 27.99 5.80
C PRO A 495 -34.36 28.57 6.11
N ARG A 496 -34.24 29.88 5.83
CA ARG A 496 -33.06 30.75 5.89
C ARG A 496 -32.82 31.37 7.28
N GLY A 497 -31.55 31.68 7.52
CA GLY A 497 -31.02 32.73 8.41
C GLY A 497 -29.49 32.76 8.27
N GLU A 498 -28.96 33.39 7.21
CA GLU A 498 -28.20 34.67 7.21
C GLU A 498 -26.78 34.53 7.80
N ALA A 499 -25.65 34.88 7.18
CA ALA A 499 -25.19 35.38 5.86
C ALA A 499 -23.66 35.12 5.87
N GLY A 500 -22.94 34.57 4.88
CA GLY A 500 -22.65 35.00 3.49
C GLY A 500 -21.13 35.29 3.38
N ALA A 501 -20.33 34.94 2.36
CA ALA A 501 -20.44 34.08 1.19
C ALA A 501 -19.04 33.94 0.54
N ALA A 502 -18.61 32.73 0.18
CA ALA A 502 -17.81 32.41 -1.03
C ALA A 502 -17.67 30.88 -1.18
N ALA A 503 -17.81 30.39 -2.43
CA ALA A 503 -17.67 29.00 -2.91
C ALA A 503 -18.90 28.07 -2.84
N ARG A 504 -19.63 27.94 -3.97
CA ARG A 504 -20.36 26.72 -4.38
C ARG A 504 -20.36 26.52 -5.91
N ARG A 505 -19.63 25.50 -6.38
CA ARG A 505 -19.91 24.57 -7.51
C ARG A 505 -19.09 23.31 -7.20
N GLY A 506 -19.54 22.06 -7.35
CA GLY A 506 -20.84 21.45 -7.52
C GLY A 506 -20.77 20.03 -6.94
N GLY A 507 -21.87 19.57 -6.35
CA GLY A 507 -22.01 18.22 -5.80
C GLY A 507 -22.62 17.28 -6.83
N GLY A 508 -21.84 16.28 -7.24
CA GLY A 508 -22.26 15.14 -8.06
C GLY A 508 -21.25 14.03 -7.84
N GLY A 509 -21.29 13.40 -6.66
CA GLY A 509 -20.28 12.43 -6.26
C GLY A 509 -20.59 11.83 -4.90
N VAL A 510 -21.76 11.20 -4.77
CA VAL A 510 -22.13 10.49 -3.53
C VAL A 510 -22.21 8.97 -3.72
N ALA A 511 -22.21 8.44 -4.95
CA ALA A 511 -22.28 6.99 -5.19
C ALA A 511 -20.92 6.26 -5.34
N LEU A 512 -19.82 6.96 -5.63
CA LEU A 512 -18.47 6.35 -5.78
C LEU A 512 -17.53 6.56 -4.59
N ARG A 513 -17.89 7.43 -3.64
CA ARG A 513 -17.04 7.76 -2.47
C ARG A 513 -17.00 6.68 -1.37
N GLN A 514 -17.91 5.71 -1.39
CA GLN A 514 -17.96 4.68 -0.35
C GLN A 514 -17.04 3.48 -0.62
N LEU A 515 -16.25 3.47 -1.69
CA LEU A 515 -15.30 2.38 -1.98
C LEU A 515 -13.94 2.52 -1.27
N CYS A 516 -13.55 3.73 -0.85
CA CYS A 516 -12.17 4.03 -0.45
C CYS A 516 -11.88 3.98 1.07
N ASP A 517 -12.89 3.86 1.94
CA ASP A 517 -12.73 3.96 3.40
C ASP A 517 -13.10 2.66 4.14
N VAL A 518 -12.39 1.56 3.88
CA VAL A 518 -12.50 0.37 4.75
C VAL A 518 -11.11 -0.11 5.13
N VAL A 519 -10.81 0.03 6.42
CA VAL A 519 -9.68 -0.61 7.09
C VAL A 519 -9.79 -2.13 6.92
N PHE A 520 -8.83 -2.71 6.20
CA PHE A 520 -8.70 -4.16 6.09
C PHE A 520 -8.24 -4.73 7.43
N HIS A 521 -9.12 -5.49 8.09
CA HIS A 521 -8.72 -6.25 9.27
C HIS A 521 -7.87 -7.42 8.79
N ALA A 522 -6.57 -7.41 9.10
CA ALA A 522 -5.78 -8.64 9.10
C ALA A 522 -6.44 -9.61 10.09
N SER A 523 -6.86 -10.76 9.61
CA SER A 523 -7.89 -11.62 10.21
C SER A 523 -7.40 -12.49 11.38
N GLU A 524 -6.48 -12.00 12.20
CA GLU A 524 -6.02 -12.64 13.45
C GLU A 524 -5.59 -11.57 14.48
N ASP A 525 -6.54 -10.78 14.97
CA ASP A 525 -6.27 -9.77 16.00
C ASP A 525 -5.88 -10.40 17.36
N PHE A 526 -6.27 -11.66 17.58
CA PHE A 526 -5.97 -12.48 18.76
C PHE A 526 -6.13 -13.97 18.42
N ARG A 527 -5.59 -14.86 19.27
CA ARG A 527 -5.69 -16.32 19.08
C ARG A 527 -7.05 -16.85 19.54
N TRP A 528 -7.60 -17.84 18.85
CA TRP A 528 -8.90 -18.41 19.23
C TRP A 528 -8.86 -19.07 20.60
N GLU A 529 -7.75 -19.68 20.99
CA GLU A 529 -7.56 -20.29 22.31
C GLU A 529 -7.73 -19.25 23.43
N GLU A 530 -7.20 -18.03 23.25
CA GLU A 530 -7.38 -16.94 24.22
C GLU A 530 -8.85 -16.49 24.33
N LEU A 531 -9.62 -16.61 23.25
CA LEU A 531 -11.05 -16.36 23.27
C LEU A 531 -11.81 -17.48 23.96
N ARG A 532 -11.50 -18.74 23.61
CA ARG A 532 -12.06 -19.94 24.22
C ARG A 532 -11.88 -19.90 25.74
N ASP A 533 -10.64 -19.74 26.22
CA ASP A 533 -10.33 -19.81 27.64
C ASP A 533 -11.11 -18.77 28.47
N ARG A 534 -11.44 -17.62 27.86
CA ARG A 534 -12.26 -16.56 28.49
C ARG A 534 -13.77 -16.76 28.36
N VAL A 535 -14.24 -17.26 27.21
CA VAL A 535 -15.66 -17.23 26.84
C VAL A 535 -16.33 -18.59 27.04
N GLU A 536 -15.61 -19.69 26.88
CA GLU A 536 -16.14 -21.04 27.03
C GLU A 536 -16.76 -21.27 28.43
N PRO A 537 -16.11 -20.92 29.56
CA PRO A 537 -16.71 -21.11 30.88
C PRO A 537 -18.01 -20.31 31.04
N LEU A 538 -18.08 -19.12 30.43
CA LEU A 538 -19.28 -18.28 30.47
C LEU A 538 -20.42 -18.89 29.66
N VAL A 539 -20.14 -19.34 28.44
CA VAL A 539 -21.16 -19.98 27.58
C VAL A 539 -21.68 -21.25 28.23
N ARG A 540 -20.79 -22.10 28.77
CA ARG A 540 -21.18 -23.33 29.48
C ARG A 540 -21.99 -23.05 30.74
N GLY A 541 -21.58 -22.06 31.54
CA GLY A 541 -22.32 -21.65 32.74
C GLY A 541 -23.73 -21.13 32.44
N GLU A 542 -23.87 -20.28 31.41
CA GLU A 542 -25.17 -19.75 30.98
C GLU A 542 -26.07 -20.87 30.42
N ALA A 543 -25.50 -21.81 29.65
CA ALA A 543 -26.25 -22.94 29.11
C ALA A 543 -26.73 -23.91 30.21
N ALA A 544 -25.93 -24.17 31.24
CA ALA A 544 -26.27 -25.07 32.34
C ALA A 544 -27.43 -24.57 33.21
N THR A 545 -27.69 -23.26 33.24
CA THR A 545 -28.76 -22.66 34.05
C THR A 545 -30.08 -22.53 33.28
N ARG A 546 -30.12 -22.90 32.00
CA ARG A 546 -31.27 -22.68 31.12
C ARG A 546 -31.94 -23.98 30.72
N ARG A 547 -33.28 -23.99 30.81
CA ARG A 547 -34.09 -25.12 30.36
C ARG A 547 -34.16 -25.14 28.82
N CYS A 548 -33.93 -26.31 28.24
CA CYS A 548 -34.07 -26.55 26.81
C CYS A 548 -35.51 -26.96 26.50
N GLU A 549 -36.39 -25.96 26.36
CA GLU A 549 -37.83 -26.17 26.14
C GLU A 549 -38.30 -25.77 24.72
N ALA A 550 -37.40 -25.34 23.83
CA ALA A 550 -37.75 -24.94 22.47
C ALA A 550 -37.80 -26.15 21.52
N LEU A 551 -38.93 -26.33 20.84
CA LEU A 551 -38.98 -27.12 19.62
C LEU A 551 -38.27 -26.35 18.49
N ALA A 552 -37.50 -27.07 17.66
CA ALA A 552 -36.92 -26.50 16.46
C ALA A 552 -38.06 -25.95 15.56
N THR A 553 -37.94 -24.68 15.17
CA THR A 553 -38.88 -24.02 14.25
C THR A 553 -38.80 -24.67 12.87
N SER A 554 -39.94 -24.83 12.21
CA SER A 554 -39.99 -25.45 10.89
C SER A 554 -39.22 -24.61 9.85
N PRO A 555 -38.69 -25.22 8.77
CA PRO A 555 -38.05 -24.47 7.69
C PRO A 555 -38.95 -23.36 7.12
N VAL A 556 -40.26 -23.59 7.02
CA VAL A 556 -41.23 -22.60 6.52
C VAL A 556 -41.29 -21.37 7.43
N GLU A 557 -41.32 -21.57 8.75
CA GLU A 557 -41.32 -20.47 9.71
C GLU A 557 -39.99 -19.68 9.70
N GLN A 558 -38.86 -20.38 9.51
CA GLN A 558 -37.56 -19.72 9.32
C GLN A 558 -37.57 -18.80 8.09
N ILE A 559 -38.07 -19.29 6.96
CA ILE A 559 -38.17 -18.51 5.72
C ILE A 559 -39.06 -17.28 5.93
N ALA A 560 -40.23 -17.45 6.56
CA ALA A 560 -41.12 -16.33 6.88
C ALA A 560 -40.44 -15.29 7.80
N GLY A 561 -39.66 -15.75 8.78
CA GLY A 561 -38.86 -14.90 9.65
C GLY A 561 -37.80 -14.08 8.90
N TRP A 562 -37.06 -14.71 7.98
CA TRP A 562 -36.08 -14.03 7.14
C TRP A 562 -36.73 -13.05 6.17
N GLU A 563 -37.84 -13.43 5.56
CA GLU A 563 -38.61 -12.55 4.68
C GLU A 563 -39.12 -11.29 5.43
N ALA A 564 -39.67 -11.46 6.64
CA ALA A 564 -40.07 -10.35 7.48
C ALA A 564 -38.87 -9.47 7.89
N HIS A 565 -37.72 -10.08 8.18
CA HIS A 565 -36.48 -9.37 8.48
C HIS A 565 -36.05 -8.47 7.31
N PHE A 566 -35.96 -9.02 6.10
CA PHE A 566 -35.52 -8.27 4.94
C PHE A 566 -36.50 -7.16 4.52
N ARG A 567 -37.81 -7.38 4.60
CA ARG A 567 -38.81 -6.31 4.35
C ARG A 567 -38.71 -5.16 5.35
N LYS A 568 -38.55 -5.48 6.64
CA LYS A 568 -38.36 -4.46 7.69
C LYS A 568 -37.11 -3.63 7.45
N HIS A 569 -36.03 -4.24 6.96
CA HIS A 569 -34.79 -3.54 6.68
C HIS A 569 -34.77 -2.81 5.33
N ALA A 570 -35.54 -3.25 4.34
CA ALA A 570 -35.77 -2.52 3.09
C ALA A 570 -36.48 -1.18 3.33
N THR A 571 -37.57 -1.19 4.10
CA THR A 571 -38.32 0.03 4.46
C THR A 571 -37.51 1.03 5.29
N ALA A 572 -36.60 0.55 6.14
CA ALA A 572 -35.67 1.39 6.89
C ALA A 572 -34.59 2.02 6.00
N PHE A 573 -34.14 1.32 4.94
CA PHE A 573 -33.21 1.84 3.95
C PHE A 573 -33.83 2.99 3.15
N GLU A 574 -35.05 2.80 2.66
CA GLU A 574 -35.80 3.82 1.90
C GLU A 574 -36.03 5.12 2.69
N ARG A 575 -36.21 5.02 4.01
CA ARG A 575 -36.43 6.19 4.89
C ARG A 575 -35.15 6.90 5.33
N SER A 576 -34.00 6.22 5.35
CA SER A 576 -32.77 6.73 5.98
C SER A 576 -31.57 6.89 5.05
N GLY A 577 -31.63 6.37 3.82
CA GLY A 577 -30.54 6.41 2.85
C GLY A 577 -29.27 5.64 3.27
N SER A 578 -29.31 4.88 4.37
CA SER A 578 -28.17 4.10 4.88
C SER A 578 -28.47 2.61 4.89
N GLY A 579 -27.72 1.82 4.12
CA GLY A 579 -27.88 0.37 4.00
C GLY A 579 -27.67 -0.34 5.33
N PHE A 580 -28.57 -1.27 5.70
CA PHE A 580 -28.45 -2.04 6.95
C PHE A 580 -27.27 -3.04 6.92
N PHE A 581 -27.01 -3.69 5.78
CA PHE A 581 -25.86 -4.57 5.63
C PHE A 581 -24.71 -3.87 4.89
N LYS A 582 -23.51 -3.97 5.45
CA LYS A 582 -22.29 -3.42 4.86
C LYS A 582 -21.77 -4.34 3.76
N PRO A 583 -21.26 -3.81 2.64
CA PRO A 583 -20.60 -4.61 1.61
C PRO A 583 -19.43 -5.43 2.17
N ARG A 584 -19.40 -6.74 1.87
CA ARG A 584 -18.44 -7.73 2.38
C ARG A 584 -17.21 -7.86 1.47
N ARG A 585 -16.61 -6.72 1.13
CA ARG A 585 -15.45 -6.64 0.21
C ARG A 585 -14.26 -7.51 0.64
N PHE A 586 -14.13 -7.77 1.93
CA PHE A 586 -13.09 -8.64 2.50
C PHE A 586 -13.13 -10.07 1.97
N LEU A 587 -14.26 -10.56 1.45
CA LEU A 587 -14.35 -11.92 0.91
C LEU A 587 -13.45 -12.13 -0.30
N LEU A 588 -13.20 -11.09 -1.10
CA LEU A 588 -12.19 -11.15 -2.17
C LEU A 588 -10.77 -11.25 -1.60
N SER A 589 -10.53 -10.79 -0.37
CA SER A 589 -9.27 -11.01 0.36
C SER A 589 -9.13 -12.43 0.87
N GLU A 590 -10.18 -12.92 1.50
CA GLU A 590 -10.20 -14.22 2.17
C GLU A 590 -10.32 -15.40 1.19
N PHE A 591 -10.92 -15.19 0.02
CA PHE A 591 -11.07 -16.20 -1.03
C PHE A 591 -10.46 -15.72 -2.34
N PRO A 592 -9.13 -15.85 -2.53
CA PRO A 592 -8.43 -15.33 -3.71
C PRO A 592 -8.96 -15.88 -5.03
N MET A 593 -9.47 -17.12 -5.05
CA MET A 593 -10.07 -17.77 -6.23
C MET A 593 -11.32 -17.06 -6.77
N LEU A 594 -11.89 -16.10 -6.03
CA LEU A 594 -12.97 -15.25 -6.53
C LEU A 594 -12.48 -14.09 -7.42
N ARG A 595 -11.17 -13.84 -7.46
CA ARG A 595 -10.57 -12.74 -8.24
C ARG A 595 -10.36 -13.15 -9.70
N ALA A 596 -10.24 -12.16 -10.58
CA ALA A 596 -9.82 -12.39 -11.94
C ALA A 596 -8.32 -12.73 -11.97
N GLU A 597 -7.95 -13.86 -12.56
CA GLU A 597 -6.57 -14.25 -12.84
C GLU A 597 -6.27 -14.09 -14.34
N CYS A 598 -5.03 -13.74 -14.68
CA CYS A 598 -4.58 -13.71 -16.08
C CYS A 598 -4.51 -15.14 -16.64
N GLY A 599 -5.18 -15.40 -17.77
CA GLY A 599 -5.11 -16.69 -18.49
C GLY A 599 -6.30 -17.62 -18.33
N MET A 600 -7.36 -17.21 -17.61
CA MET A 600 -8.60 -17.99 -17.52
C MET A 600 -9.41 -17.93 -18.82
N GLU A 601 -9.72 -19.09 -19.41
CA GLU A 601 -10.62 -19.20 -20.55
C GLU A 601 -12.09 -19.19 -20.09
N GLY A 602 -12.81 -18.10 -20.33
CA GLY A 602 -14.25 -17.99 -20.08
C GLY A 602 -14.66 -17.37 -18.73
N PRO A 603 -15.96 -17.09 -18.52
CA PRO A 603 -16.44 -16.42 -17.32
C PRO A 603 -16.48 -17.36 -16.10
N LEU A 604 -15.93 -16.92 -14.97
CA LEU A 604 -16.02 -17.65 -13.69
C LEU A 604 -17.47 -17.68 -13.21
N ARG A 605 -18.06 -18.87 -13.05
CA ARG A 605 -19.46 -19.04 -12.63
C ARG A 605 -19.52 -19.33 -11.14
N VAL A 606 -20.11 -18.41 -10.38
CA VAL A 606 -20.21 -18.50 -8.91
C VAL A 606 -21.66 -18.60 -8.47
N LEU A 607 -21.97 -19.60 -7.65
CA LEU A 607 -23.25 -19.70 -6.92
C LEU A 607 -23.11 -19.05 -5.54
N GLU A 608 -23.95 -18.08 -5.18
CA GLU A 608 -24.07 -17.61 -3.78
C GLU A 608 -25.37 -18.16 -3.16
N VAL A 609 -25.21 -19.03 -2.15
CA VAL A 609 -26.32 -19.62 -1.40
C VAL A 609 -26.61 -18.77 -0.17
N GLY A 610 -27.82 -18.22 -0.10
CA GLY A 610 -28.20 -17.25 0.93
C GLY A 610 -27.58 -15.89 0.67
N ALA A 611 -27.77 -15.35 -0.53
CA ALA A 611 -27.20 -14.08 -0.97
C ALA A 611 -27.69 -12.88 -0.14
N GLY A 612 -28.81 -13.02 0.58
CA GLY A 612 -29.41 -11.96 1.35
C GLY A 612 -29.66 -10.74 0.46
N ASN A 613 -29.18 -9.59 0.90
CA ASN A 613 -29.30 -8.33 0.16
C ASN A 613 -28.13 -8.06 -0.81
N GLY A 614 -27.34 -9.08 -1.15
CA GLY A 614 -26.25 -8.95 -2.12
C GLY A 614 -24.96 -8.42 -1.52
N SER A 615 -24.83 -8.43 -0.19
CA SER A 615 -23.66 -7.89 0.50
C SER A 615 -22.34 -8.56 0.10
N SER A 616 -22.35 -9.79 -0.44
CA SER A 616 -21.19 -10.46 -1.03
C SER A 616 -21.20 -10.44 -2.56
N ALA A 617 -22.33 -10.80 -3.20
CA ALA A 617 -22.49 -10.80 -4.66
C ALA A 617 -22.10 -9.49 -5.32
N LEU A 618 -22.55 -8.34 -4.79
CA LEU A 618 -22.34 -7.04 -5.42
C LEU A 618 -20.85 -6.65 -5.43
N PRO A 619 -20.11 -6.71 -4.30
CA PRO A 619 -18.65 -6.57 -4.32
C PRO A 619 -17.93 -7.54 -5.26
N LEU A 620 -18.37 -8.79 -5.35
CA LEU A 620 -17.77 -9.78 -6.25
C LEU A 620 -17.95 -9.38 -7.72
N LEU A 621 -19.18 -9.04 -8.12
CA LEU A 621 -19.49 -8.58 -9.47
C LEU A 621 -18.70 -7.30 -9.82
N LEU A 622 -18.57 -6.37 -8.89
CA LEU A 622 -17.79 -5.14 -9.10
C LEU A 622 -16.27 -5.39 -9.15
N GLY A 623 -15.77 -6.34 -8.35
CA GLY A 623 -14.34 -6.62 -8.22
C GLY A 623 -13.78 -7.59 -9.25
N ASN A 624 -14.64 -8.37 -9.92
CA ASN A 624 -14.25 -9.30 -10.97
C ASN A 624 -15.14 -9.10 -12.22
N PRO A 625 -14.64 -8.49 -13.31
CA PRO A 625 -15.44 -8.24 -14.51
C PRO A 625 -15.80 -9.51 -15.29
N HIS A 626 -15.07 -10.61 -15.07
CA HIS A 626 -15.28 -11.91 -15.74
C HIS A 626 -16.19 -12.86 -14.95
N VAL A 627 -16.61 -12.49 -13.73
CA VAL A 627 -17.51 -13.34 -12.93
C VAL A 627 -18.96 -13.18 -13.39
N ARG A 628 -19.68 -14.29 -13.39
CA ARG A 628 -21.15 -14.35 -13.41
C ARG A 628 -21.62 -14.97 -12.10
N VAL A 629 -22.53 -14.28 -11.42
CA VAL A 629 -23.02 -14.72 -10.11
C VAL A 629 -24.46 -15.18 -10.24
N HIS A 630 -24.75 -16.37 -9.74
CA HIS A 630 -26.09 -16.85 -9.47
C HIS A 630 -26.38 -16.70 -7.98
N ALA A 631 -27.22 -15.75 -7.61
CA ALA A 631 -27.57 -15.47 -6.22
C ALA A 631 -28.92 -16.12 -5.88
N SER A 632 -28.94 -17.00 -4.88
CA SER A 632 -30.18 -17.56 -4.35
C SER A 632 -30.42 -17.18 -2.90
N ASP A 633 -31.68 -16.98 -2.54
CA ASP A 633 -32.11 -16.74 -1.17
C ASP A 633 -33.57 -17.18 -1.00
N PRO A 634 -33.98 -17.73 0.15
CA PRO A 634 -35.38 -18.04 0.40
C PRO A 634 -36.28 -16.81 0.57
N SER A 635 -35.71 -15.64 0.83
CA SER A 635 -36.45 -14.39 0.91
C SER A 635 -36.54 -13.71 -0.47
N ALA A 636 -37.76 -13.56 -0.96
CA ALA A 636 -38.06 -12.76 -2.15
C ALA A 636 -37.65 -11.29 -1.95
N ALA A 637 -37.86 -10.75 -0.75
CA ALA A 637 -37.43 -9.39 -0.42
C ALA A 637 -35.90 -9.22 -0.44
N ALA A 638 -35.13 -10.26 -0.15
CA ALA A 638 -33.67 -10.25 -0.18
C ALA A 638 -33.15 -10.28 -1.64
N ILE A 639 -33.70 -11.19 -2.45
CA ILE A 639 -33.41 -11.26 -3.88
C ILE A 639 -33.71 -9.95 -4.60
N GLU A 640 -34.86 -9.33 -4.31
CA GLU A 640 -35.21 -8.05 -4.91
C GLU A 640 -34.22 -6.93 -4.56
N GLN A 641 -33.74 -6.90 -3.31
CA GLN A 641 -32.67 -5.96 -2.91
C GLN A 641 -31.36 -6.22 -3.65
N THR A 642 -30.98 -7.49 -3.83
CA THR A 642 -29.77 -7.88 -4.56
C THR A 642 -29.86 -7.47 -6.03
N ARG A 643 -30.99 -7.77 -6.69
CA ARG A 643 -31.27 -7.42 -8.09
C ARG A 643 -31.21 -5.91 -8.30
N ARG A 644 -31.94 -5.15 -7.49
CA ARG A 644 -31.95 -3.69 -7.53
C ARG A 644 -30.55 -3.11 -7.30
N GLY A 645 -29.80 -3.62 -6.33
CA GLY A 645 -28.42 -3.18 -6.07
C GLY A 645 -27.50 -3.43 -7.27
N ALA A 646 -27.69 -4.52 -8.01
CA ALA A 646 -26.91 -4.81 -9.21
C ALA A 646 -27.27 -3.91 -10.39
N GLU A 647 -28.55 -3.57 -10.55
CA GLU A 647 -29.02 -2.60 -11.56
C GLU A 647 -28.48 -1.20 -11.28
N GLU A 648 -28.58 -0.73 -10.04
CA GLU A 648 -28.04 0.57 -9.62
C GLU A 648 -26.52 0.67 -9.82
N CYS A 649 -25.81 -0.46 -9.73
CA CYS A 649 -24.36 -0.56 -9.95
C CYS A 649 -23.96 -0.84 -11.40
N GLY A 650 -24.91 -1.03 -12.33
CA GLY A 650 -24.60 -1.35 -13.73
C GLY A 650 -24.00 -2.75 -13.96
N VAL A 651 -24.22 -3.70 -13.03
CA VAL A 651 -23.70 -5.08 -13.11
C VAL A 651 -24.78 -6.14 -13.28
N GLY A 652 -26.04 -5.73 -13.43
CA GLY A 652 -27.21 -6.62 -13.55
C GLY A 652 -27.09 -7.68 -14.65
N ALA A 653 -26.45 -7.38 -15.78
CA ALA A 653 -26.27 -8.33 -16.89
C ALA A 653 -25.42 -9.58 -16.54
N ARG A 654 -24.69 -9.54 -15.42
CA ARG A 654 -23.85 -10.65 -14.92
C ARG A 654 -24.42 -11.32 -13.66
N LEU A 655 -25.59 -10.87 -13.20
CA LEU A 655 -26.29 -11.43 -12.06
C LEU A 655 -27.52 -12.21 -12.53
N THR A 656 -27.65 -13.44 -12.06
CA THR A 656 -28.90 -14.19 -12.10
C THR A 656 -29.39 -14.34 -10.66
N THR A 657 -30.68 -14.11 -10.42
CA THR A 657 -31.26 -14.19 -9.08
C THR A 657 -32.41 -15.19 -9.01
N GLU A 658 -32.51 -15.93 -7.91
CA GLU A 658 -33.55 -16.94 -7.73
C GLU A 658 -34.08 -16.98 -6.30
N VAL A 659 -35.40 -16.97 -6.14
CA VAL A 659 -36.06 -17.17 -4.84
C VAL A 659 -36.26 -18.67 -4.63
N GLN A 660 -35.45 -19.27 -3.76
CA GLN A 660 -35.47 -20.72 -3.51
C GLN A 660 -36.18 -21.08 -2.23
N ARG A 661 -37.23 -21.91 -2.30
CA ARG A 661 -37.99 -22.32 -1.11
C ARG A 661 -37.27 -23.35 -0.23
N THR A 662 -36.23 -23.99 -0.76
CA THR A 662 -35.33 -24.90 -0.03
C THR A 662 -33.90 -24.42 -0.23
N ALA A 663 -32.99 -24.82 0.65
CA ALA A 663 -31.63 -24.32 0.71
C ALA A 663 -30.70 -24.90 -0.40
N ALA A 664 -31.30 -25.36 -1.50
CA ALA A 664 -30.82 -26.49 -2.27
C ALA A 664 -31.09 -26.35 -3.77
N THR A 665 -30.01 -26.25 -4.53
CA THR A 665 -29.90 -26.28 -6.00
C THR A 665 -30.83 -25.34 -6.78
N PRO A 666 -30.27 -24.32 -7.46
CA PRO A 666 -30.99 -23.52 -8.45
C PRO A 666 -31.81 -24.30 -9.48
N CYS A 667 -33.11 -24.04 -9.55
CA CYS A 667 -33.98 -24.61 -10.58
C CYS A 667 -33.70 -24.04 -11.97
N SER A 668 -32.99 -22.91 -12.05
CA SER A 668 -32.83 -22.11 -13.28
C SER A 668 -31.49 -22.27 -14.00
N VAL A 669 -30.59 -23.17 -13.55
CA VAL A 669 -29.18 -23.18 -14.01
C VAL A 669 -28.87 -24.13 -15.17
N GLY A 670 -29.81 -25.00 -15.57
CA GLY A 670 -29.59 -25.95 -16.67
C GLY A 670 -28.43 -26.93 -16.40
N CYS A 671 -27.95 -27.59 -17.46
CA CYS A 671 -27.03 -28.73 -17.37
C CYS A 671 -25.56 -28.40 -17.03
N VAL A 672 -25.22 -27.13 -16.74
CA VAL A 672 -23.82 -26.69 -16.62
C VAL A 672 -23.48 -26.37 -15.16
N PRO A 673 -22.58 -27.13 -14.50
CA PRO A 673 -22.21 -26.91 -13.09
C PRO A 673 -21.41 -25.62 -12.85
N PHE A 674 -21.44 -25.09 -11.63
CA PHE A 674 -20.68 -23.91 -11.19
C PHE A 674 -19.20 -24.22 -10.93
N ASP A 675 -18.33 -23.21 -11.08
CA ASP A 675 -16.91 -23.34 -10.73
C ASP A 675 -16.70 -23.27 -9.23
N LEU A 676 -17.39 -22.33 -8.58
CA LEU A 676 -17.31 -22.08 -7.15
C LEU A 676 -18.71 -21.85 -6.57
N ALA A 677 -18.87 -22.15 -5.28
CA ALA A 677 -20.03 -21.74 -4.51
C ALA A 677 -19.61 -20.97 -3.26
N MET A 678 -20.44 -20.03 -2.81
CA MET A 678 -20.25 -19.23 -1.61
C MET A 678 -21.38 -19.50 -0.62
N ILE A 679 -21.03 -19.79 0.64
CA ILE A 679 -21.94 -19.91 1.77
C ILE A 679 -21.45 -18.95 2.86
N VAL A 680 -22.08 -17.77 2.97
CA VAL A 680 -21.56 -16.66 3.79
C VAL A 680 -22.62 -16.20 4.81
N PHE A 681 -22.44 -16.62 6.07
CA PHE A 681 -23.39 -16.42 7.18
C PHE A 681 -24.78 -17.03 6.91
N THR A 682 -24.81 -18.11 6.14
CA THR A 682 -26.02 -18.82 5.73
C THR A 682 -26.18 -20.14 6.47
N LEU A 683 -25.11 -20.93 6.62
CA LEU A 683 -25.17 -22.28 7.20
C LEU A 683 -25.63 -22.25 8.66
N SER A 684 -25.27 -21.20 9.41
CA SER A 684 -25.74 -21.01 10.80
C SER A 684 -27.24 -20.76 10.91
N ALA A 685 -27.90 -20.29 9.84
CA ALA A 685 -29.32 -19.99 9.82
C ALA A 685 -30.20 -21.21 9.50
N VAL A 686 -29.60 -22.33 9.08
CA VAL A 686 -30.33 -23.54 8.70
C VAL A 686 -30.71 -24.35 9.95
N PRO A 687 -31.99 -24.69 10.17
CA PRO A 687 -32.44 -25.44 11.34
C PRO A 687 -32.12 -26.94 11.23
N GLY A 688 -31.94 -27.60 12.38
CA GLY A 688 -31.75 -29.06 12.47
C GLY A 688 -30.54 -29.56 11.67
N ASP A 689 -30.61 -30.76 11.13
CA ASP A 689 -29.55 -31.38 10.31
C ASP A 689 -29.54 -30.86 8.86
N GLY A 690 -30.19 -29.73 8.59
CA GLY A 690 -30.26 -29.14 7.25
C GLY A 690 -28.93 -28.58 6.74
N ASP A 691 -27.91 -28.42 7.60
CA ASP A 691 -26.56 -28.02 7.20
C ASP A 691 -25.90 -29.07 6.29
N VAL A 692 -26.10 -30.36 6.58
CA VAL A 692 -25.65 -31.48 5.74
C VAL A 692 -26.34 -31.45 4.38
N ALA A 693 -27.67 -31.24 4.35
CA ALA A 693 -28.43 -31.18 3.11
C ALA A 693 -27.96 -30.02 2.22
N LEU A 694 -27.95 -28.79 2.77
CA LEU A 694 -27.51 -27.59 2.04
C LEU A 694 -26.09 -27.75 1.50
N LEU A 695 -25.16 -28.29 2.30
CA LEU A 695 -23.78 -28.49 1.84
C LEU A 695 -23.69 -29.56 0.73
N ARG A 696 -24.44 -30.66 0.85
CA ARG A 696 -24.51 -31.73 -0.16
C ARG A 696 -25.07 -31.23 -1.49
N GLU A 697 -26.15 -30.48 -1.45
CA GLU A 697 -26.81 -29.95 -2.65
C GLU A 697 -25.98 -28.85 -3.30
N THR A 698 -25.32 -28.00 -2.50
CA THR A 698 -24.32 -27.06 -3.00
C THR A 698 -23.15 -27.79 -3.67
N ALA A 699 -22.65 -28.88 -3.08
CA ALA A 699 -21.61 -29.70 -3.69
C ALA A 699 -22.07 -30.32 -5.01
N GLN A 700 -23.32 -30.75 -5.13
CA GLN A 700 -23.86 -31.27 -6.40
C GLN A 700 -23.87 -30.21 -7.51
N ALA A 701 -24.14 -28.94 -7.17
CA ALA A 701 -24.16 -27.83 -8.13
C ALA A 701 -22.77 -27.39 -8.62
N VAL A 702 -21.70 -27.74 -7.90
CA VAL A 702 -20.31 -27.39 -8.25
C VAL A 702 -19.69 -28.48 -9.13
N ARG A 703 -18.88 -28.12 -10.14
CA ARG A 703 -18.16 -29.09 -10.98
C ARG A 703 -17.10 -29.86 -10.19
N ALA A 704 -16.69 -31.02 -10.69
CA ALA A 704 -15.49 -31.70 -10.19
C ALA A 704 -14.27 -30.74 -10.25
N GLY A 705 -13.46 -30.74 -9.19
CA GLY A 705 -12.35 -29.82 -8.98
C GLY A 705 -12.73 -28.38 -8.60
N GLY A 706 -14.03 -28.04 -8.56
CA GLY A 706 -14.55 -26.79 -8.02
C GLY A 706 -14.60 -26.78 -6.49
N ALA A 707 -14.92 -25.64 -5.88
CA ALA A 707 -14.87 -25.50 -4.42
C ALA A 707 -16.05 -24.70 -3.82
N ILE A 708 -16.38 -25.00 -2.57
CA ILE A 708 -17.31 -24.26 -1.73
C ILE A 708 -16.50 -23.39 -0.75
N LEU A 709 -16.82 -22.10 -0.74
CA LEU A 709 -16.19 -21.05 0.05
C LEU A 709 -17.10 -20.70 1.21
N LEU A 710 -16.71 -21.10 2.42
CA LEU A 710 -17.55 -21.03 3.61
C LEU A 710 -17.04 -19.99 4.60
N ARG A 711 -17.94 -19.11 5.05
CA ARG A 711 -17.69 -18.15 6.13
C ARG A 711 -18.89 -18.05 7.05
N ASP A 712 -18.76 -18.48 8.30
CA ASP A 712 -19.88 -18.44 9.26
C ASP A 712 -19.43 -18.15 10.70
N TYR A 713 -20.37 -18.14 11.65
CA TYR A 713 -20.06 -17.91 13.07
C TYR A 713 -19.26 -19.06 13.67
N GLY A 714 -18.11 -18.75 14.25
CA GLY A 714 -17.33 -19.70 15.04
C GLY A 714 -17.83 -19.78 16.48
N VAL A 715 -17.62 -20.93 17.11
CA VAL A 715 -17.84 -21.07 18.55
C VAL A 715 -17.03 -20.02 19.32
N PHE A 716 -17.67 -19.53 20.37
CA PHE A 716 -17.19 -18.47 21.27
C PHE A 716 -17.14 -17.06 20.67
N ASP A 717 -17.69 -16.84 19.46
CA ASP A 717 -17.97 -15.49 18.96
C ASP A 717 -18.71 -14.63 20.01
N HIS A 718 -18.54 -13.32 19.98
CA HIS A 718 -19.35 -12.42 20.81
C HIS A 718 -20.86 -12.70 20.67
N ARG A 719 -21.36 -13.04 19.48
CA ARG A 719 -22.79 -13.39 19.33
C ARG A 719 -23.15 -14.67 20.06
N HIS A 720 -22.22 -15.62 20.14
CA HIS A 720 -22.41 -16.86 20.89
C HIS A 720 -22.70 -16.57 22.36
N LEU A 721 -21.87 -15.74 22.99
CA LEU A 721 -22.06 -15.32 24.37
C LEU A 721 -23.36 -14.53 24.58
N VAL A 722 -23.75 -13.70 23.60
CA VAL A 722 -25.03 -12.96 23.67
C VAL A 722 -26.23 -13.91 23.61
N ASP A 723 -26.18 -14.90 22.71
CA ASP A 723 -27.27 -15.86 22.54
C ASP A 723 -27.34 -16.83 23.73
N ALA A 724 -26.20 -17.27 24.27
CA ALA A 724 -26.15 -18.01 25.53
C ALA A 724 -26.89 -17.28 26.67
N ARG A 725 -26.75 -15.94 26.72
CA ARG A 725 -27.37 -15.06 27.72
C ARG A 725 -28.80 -14.59 27.42
N ARG A 726 -29.29 -14.69 26.18
CA ARG A 726 -30.58 -14.03 25.81
C ARG A 726 -31.50 -14.87 24.96
N SER A 727 -31.00 -15.95 24.38
CA SER A 727 -31.72 -16.79 23.43
C SER A 727 -32.04 -18.14 24.09
N GLN A 728 -32.97 -18.88 23.51
CA GLN A 728 -33.36 -20.20 24.01
C GLN A 728 -32.45 -21.26 23.40
N PRO A 729 -31.71 -22.05 24.20
CA PRO A 729 -30.89 -23.15 23.68
C PRO A 729 -31.77 -24.28 23.14
N LEU A 730 -31.31 -24.93 22.07
CA LEU A 730 -32.01 -26.07 21.45
C LEU A 730 -31.61 -27.43 22.02
N SER A 731 -30.41 -27.54 22.57
CA SER A 731 -29.89 -28.77 23.20
C SER A 731 -29.20 -28.45 24.51
N GLY A 732 -29.49 -29.25 25.54
CA GLY A 732 -28.82 -29.16 26.84
C GLY A 732 -27.45 -29.84 26.85
N ALA A 733 -27.19 -30.73 25.88
CA ALA A 733 -25.94 -31.46 25.76
C ALA A 733 -24.83 -30.63 25.08
N THR A 734 -25.20 -29.73 24.16
CA THR A 734 -24.25 -28.94 23.37
C THR A 734 -24.71 -27.48 23.26
N PRO A 735 -23.96 -26.51 23.82
CA PRO A 735 -24.39 -25.12 23.89
C PRO A 735 -24.01 -24.36 22.62
N TYR A 736 -24.37 -24.86 21.43
CA TYR A 736 -23.95 -24.27 20.14
C TYR A 736 -25.11 -23.83 19.24
N GLU A 737 -26.36 -24.05 19.68
CA GLU A 737 -27.56 -23.81 18.88
C GLU A 737 -28.64 -23.09 19.69
N TYR A 738 -29.22 -22.06 19.08
CA TYR A 738 -30.14 -21.16 19.75
C TYR A 738 -31.30 -20.72 18.83
N ILE A 739 -32.48 -20.56 19.43
CA ILE A 739 -33.60 -19.81 18.86
C ILE A 739 -33.55 -18.38 19.40
N ARG A 740 -33.38 -17.41 18.49
CA ARG A 740 -33.32 -15.99 18.83
C ARG A 740 -34.69 -15.41 19.12
N PRO A 741 -34.76 -14.28 19.86
CA PRO A 741 -35.98 -13.48 19.90
C PRO A 741 -36.46 -13.15 18.48
N GLY A 742 -37.67 -13.56 18.15
CA GLY A 742 -38.22 -13.52 16.78
C GLY A 742 -38.16 -14.84 16.02
N GLY A 743 -37.85 -15.97 16.68
CA GLY A 743 -38.01 -17.33 16.14
C GLY A 743 -36.87 -17.81 15.24
N MET A 744 -35.93 -16.95 14.84
CA MET A 744 -34.86 -17.33 13.92
C MET A 744 -33.78 -18.19 14.57
N HIS A 745 -33.39 -19.27 13.88
CA HIS A 745 -32.31 -20.17 14.26
C HIS A 745 -30.92 -19.50 14.17
N ARG A 746 -29.99 -19.95 15.02
CA ARG A 746 -28.55 -19.71 14.85
C ARG A 746 -27.71 -20.84 15.47
N ARG A 747 -26.85 -21.44 14.65
CA ARG A 747 -25.76 -22.37 15.04
C ARG A 747 -24.39 -21.68 15.05
N TYR A 748 -23.50 -22.17 15.90
CA TYR A 748 -22.08 -21.78 15.96
C TYR A 748 -21.20 -22.99 15.66
N TYR A 749 -20.23 -22.84 14.77
CA TYR A 749 -19.44 -23.97 14.25
C TYR A 749 -18.09 -24.11 14.93
N SER A 750 -17.74 -25.35 15.26
CA SER A 750 -16.35 -25.74 15.52
C SER A 750 -15.64 -26.11 14.21
N LEU A 751 -14.30 -26.13 14.20
CA LEU A 751 -13.57 -26.59 13.02
C LEU A 751 -13.85 -28.09 12.78
N GLU A 752 -13.89 -28.87 13.85
CA GLU A 752 -14.21 -30.30 13.82
C GLU A 752 -15.57 -30.54 13.15
N ARG A 753 -16.61 -29.79 13.54
CA ARG A 753 -17.93 -29.91 12.91
C ARG A 753 -17.92 -29.57 11.42
N ILE A 754 -17.19 -28.54 10.99
CA ILE A 754 -17.07 -28.23 9.55
C ILE A 754 -16.33 -29.36 8.82
N SER A 755 -15.29 -29.93 9.42
CA SER A 755 -14.55 -31.07 8.87
C SER A 755 -15.42 -32.33 8.76
N GLU A 756 -16.25 -32.61 9.76
CA GLU A 756 -17.22 -33.70 9.75
C GLU A 756 -18.25 -33.50 8.63
N LEU A 757 -18.84 -32.31 8.52
CA LEU A 757 -19.80 -31.98 7.48
C LEU A 757 -19.18 -32.19 6.09
N ALA A 758 -17.97 -31.69 5.85
CA ALA A 758 -17.25 -31.87 4.59
C ALA A 758 -17.04 -33.36 4.28
N THR A 759 -16.61 -34.14 5.27
CA THR A 759 -16.40 -35.60 5.13
C THR A 759 -17.70 -36.32 4.77
N VAL A 760 -18.81 -36.01 5.46
CA VAL A 760 -20.13 -36.62 5.24
C VAL A 760 -20.66 -36.36 3.82
N VAL A 761 -20.31 -35.23 3.21
CA VAL A 761 -20.75 -34.89 1.86
C VAL A 761 -19.71 -35.20 0.77
N GLY A 762 -18.58 -35.81 1.13
CA GLY A 762 -17.52 -36.19 0.19
C GLY A 762 -16.68 -35.02 -0.34
N LEU A 763 -16.55 -33.93 0.43
CA LEU A 763 -15.69 -32.81 0.10
C LEU A 763 -14.35 -32.93 0.84
N VAL A 764 -13.28 -32.45 0.19
CA VAL A 764 -11.95 -32.34 0.79
C VAL A 764 -11.80 -30.97 1.45
N VAL A 765 -11.36 -30.93 2.70
CA VAL A 765 -11.01 -29.69 3.39
C VAL A 765 -9.63 -29.24 2.93
N GLU A 766 -9.53 -28.10 2.24
CA GLU A 766 -8.25 -27.52 1.84
C GLU A 766 -7.77 -26.43 2.80
N GLU A 767 -8.71 -25.60 3.23
CA GLU A 767 -8.47 -24.60 4.26
C GLU A 767 -9.56 -24.72 5.31
N LEU A 768 -9.17 -24.64 6.58
CA LEU A 768 -10.10 -24.62 7.71
C LEU A 768 -9.44 -23.97 8.92
N ARG A 769 -9.96 -22.81 9.33
CA ARG A 769 -9.43 -22.06 10.48
C ARG A 769 -10.47 -21.16 11.11
N TYR A 770 -10.20 -20.72 12.34
CA TYR A 770 -10.89 -19.60 12.96
C TYR A 770 -10.25 -18.28 12.54
N LEU A 771 -11.08 -17.28 12.22
CA LEU A 771 -10.66 -15.90 12.06
C LEU A 771 -11.20 -15.04 13.19
N CYS A 772 -10.27 -14.52 13.99
CA CYS A 772 -10.52 -13.78 15.21
C CYS A 772 -10.26 -12.28 14.98
N VAL A 773 -11.29 -11.46 15.11
CA VAL A 773 -11.25 -10.03 14.75
C VAL A 773 -11.82 -9.18 15.87
N ARG A 774 -11.12 -8.10 16.22
CA ARG A 774 -11.50 -7.15 17.25
C ARG A 774 -12.15 -5.92 16.61
N LEU A 775 -13.46 -5.79 16.79
CA LEU A 775 -14.24 -4.69 16.22
C LEU A 775 -14.51 -3.59 17.26
N PRO A 776 -13.92 -2.39 17.14
CA PRO A 776 -14.24 -1.27 18.00
C PRO A 776 -15.60 -0.64 17.63
N ASN A 777 -16.42 -0.36 18.62
CA ASN A 777 -17.63 0.44 18.51
C ASN A 777 -17.38 1.79 19.19
N VAL A 778 -16.84 2.74 18.42
CA VAL A 778 -16.46 4.08 18.88
C VAL A 778 -17.63 4.81 19.56
N LYS A 779 -18.86 4.67 19.03
CA LYS A 779 -20.05 5.33 19.60
C LYS A 779 -20.44 4.81 20.98
N LYS A 780 -20.15 3.54 21.28
CA LYS A 780 -20.48 2.91 22.57
C LYS A 780 -19.27 2.72 23.48
N GLN A 781 -18.08 3.12 23.03
CA GLN A 781 -16.80 2.83 23.69
C GLN A 781 -16.63 1.35 24.08
N LEU A 782 -17.11 0.45 23.21
CA LEU A 782 -17.07 -0.99 23.44
C LEU A 782 -16.29 -1.68 22.34
N THR A 783 -15.55 -2.71 22.69
CA THR A 783 -14.83 -3.56 21.75
C THR A 783 -15.49 -4.93 21.70
N ARG A 784 -15.66 -5.48 20.49
CA ARG A 784 -16.26 -6.81 20.30
C ARG A 784 -15.23 -7.75 19.68
N ASP A 785 -14.87 -8.79 20.42
CA ASP A 785 -14.07 -9.89 19.91
C ASP A 785 -15.00 -10.82 19.08
N ARG A 786 -14.75 -10.89 17.78
CA ARG A 786 -15.51 -11.71 16.83
C ARG A 786 -14.72 -12.95 16.47
N CYS A 787 -15.42 -14.06 16.28
CA CYS A 787 -14.86 -15.32 15.81
C CYS A 787 -15.70 -15.85 14.66
N TYR A 788 -15.03 -16.23 13.57
CA TYR A 788 -15.66 -16.78 12.38
C TYR A 788 -14.97 -18.08 11.99
N VAL A 789 -15.73 -19.08 11.54
CA VAL A 789 -15.14 -20.20 10.79
C VAL A 789 -14.92 -19.76 9.35
N HIS A 790 -13.79 -20.15 8.80
CA HIS A 790 -13.44 -19.95 7.41
C HIS A 790 -12.99 -21.29 6.83
N ALA A 791 -13.56 -21.69 5.70
CA ALA A 791 -13.17 -22.91 5.03
C ALA A 791 -13.22 -22.81 3.50
N VAL A 792 -12.33 -23.57 2.86
CA VAL A 792 -12.35 -23.88 1.43
C VAL A 792 -12.52 -25.39 1.30
N LEU A 793 -13.65 -25.83 0.74
CA LEU A 793 -14.05 -27.24 0.65
C LEU A 793 -14.10 -27.66 -0.82
N ARG A 794 -13.18 -28.50 -1.26
CA ARG A 794 -13.03 -28.91 -2.65
C ARG A 794 -13.86 -30.15 -2.99
N LYS A 795 -14.52 -30.11 -4.15
CA LYS A 795 -15.18 -31.28 -4.73
C LYS A 795 -14.18 -32.09 -5.54
N GLN A 796 -14.08 -33.39 -5.24
CA GLN A 796 -13.26 -34.32 -6.01
C GLN A 796 -13.84 -34.56 -7.40
#